data_AF-E3QHV1-F1
#
_entry.id   AF-E3QHV1-F1
#
_cell.length_a   1.000
_cell.length_b   1.000
_cell.length_c   1.000
_cell.angle_alpha   90.00
_cell.angle_beta   90.00
_cell.angle_gamma   90.00
#
_symmetry.space_group_name_H-M   'P 1'
#
loop_
_entity.id
_entity.type
_entity.pdbx_description
1 polymer ?
#
loop_
_entity_poly.entity_id
_entity_poly.type
_entity_poly.pdbx_seq_one_letter_code
_entity_poly.pdbx_strand_id
1 'polypeptide(L)'
;MFFYDSTLQLYINDTPLLVSEKVLKAAKKTGISVTWNDNGYVNAVSYRIAKELCQELGSVLLSVREFMGLVKRQPQVASNRFAEWLDSTYTASPGGCGMLDAHGQLVPLAQARPAWFSLDNINIDGLPTRVSESPGTDLWKIWTIGHHGFTSAAVRSFVTSSGTCSLDLGIPTFAQHKNLMIRECYRTKPMSDQTPLDSLWPRYLSKTLGRNDAEIGQFLLSIDLESLIPDAEGDQDNFMVERDRERLADLVGKKRLLLGDYGGLRLIDLDTICKALSTLEMENTTYVTGHLNPDADSIVSSVFEATRRGLLYPHKGCVAWAERLPPVVEHILGPRISAYLKMTPKFEPYHEVILVDCHHLAGGHQYQVRSIIDHHIIGTEFPYYVALSQEVSWSSTLQVYIKILGSGFDLDARSARILLEATEIESEPSLMQAMSRIDQMAIHRLRTIAQQCTSYQDLMKLLVDGNAQNDPFLEDYKETSYGFAVIKSQKFASYQDRALRNNIEKHLPLTVVKQVIYTDHGFESSLCERISLYFNDNFYDKGFRDAIKDVTLAACDAFHGPQQVSRNGSTIMITGVPSQTPRLLLMPTLEGIVKEHLRLFYSKTIQMYISCGFFNSGTEAYGDSLENRPPTTFMSYDDVKALLANQTNTSFMSLQQYWKVYRERLALADKHSLQSLRDSNFVELLDTVIYNKNIVVHNNEVAREVQIDEAKPALIRITDIDESTGFPKQLRSPDTYGDHTLWRYWSPDRDENVSTRGHIFVMDQTSIDLKIGRHEKTKQLTFRPVYQDIGHLKYQIRHDGGRWIVVTTFPRLFSVQC
;
A
#
# COMPACT_ATOMS: atom_id res chain seq x y z
N MET A 1 -12.06 17.00 -5.80
CA MET A 1 -13.38 17.67 -5.89
C MET A 1 -13.27 18.85 -6.85
N PHE A 2 -14.23 19.01 -7.76
CA PHE A 2 -14.26 20.17 -8.66
C PHE A 2 -14.80 21.41 -7.97
N PHE A 3 -14.11 22.53 -8.13
CA PHE A 3 -14.61 23.86 -7.81
C PHE A 3 -14.56 24.75 -9.07
N TYR A 4 -15.41 25.78 -9.13
CA TYR A 4 -15.43 26.72 -10.26
C TYR A 4 -14.64 27.98 -9.92
N ASP A 5 -13.66 28.34 -10.75
CA ASP A 5 -12.96 29.64 -10.67
C ASP A 5 -13.53 30.59 -11.73
N SER A 6 -14.18 31.66 -11.27
CA SER A 6 -14.86 32.62 -12.15
C SER A 6 -13.91 33.49 -12.98
N THR A 7 -12.64 33.62 -12.57
CA THR A 7 -11.64 34.41 -13.29
C THR A 7 -11.12 33.64 -14.50
N LEU A 8 -10.80 32.36 -14.32
CA LEU A 8 -10.40 31.47 -15.40
C LEU A 8 -11.58 30.94 -16.21
N GLN A 9 -12.79 30.99 -15.63
CA GLN A 9 -14.01 30.36 -16.16
C GLN A 9 -13.82 28.85 -16.37
N LEU A 10 -13.16 28.21 -15.39
CA LEU A 10 -12.84 26.78 -15.41
C LEU A 10 -13.37 26.10 -14.15
N TYR A 11 -13.83 24.86 -14.32
CA TYR A 11 -13.97 23.88 -13.26
C TYR A 11 -12.64 23.17 -13.07
N ILE A 12 -12.11 23.22 -11.86
CA ILE A 12 -10.75 22.77 -11.54
C ILE A 12 -10.85 21.70 -10.46
N ASN A 13 -10.18 20.57 -10.68
CA ASN A 13 -10.06 19.51 -9.67
C ASN A 13 -8.87 19.81 -8.76
N ASP A 14 -9.01 19.59 -7.46
CA ASP A 14 -7.91 19.68 -6.50
C ASP A 14 -6.99 18.44 -6.53
N THR A 15 -7.47 17.31 -7.08
CA THR A 15 -6.70 16.08 -7.31
C THR A 15 -6.22 15.94 -8.76
N PRO A 16 -5.25 15.04 -9.03
CA PRO A 16 -4.85 14.69 -10.39
C PRO A 16 -5.97 14.01 -11.19
N LEU A 17 -5.79 13.97 -12.51
CA LEU A 17 -6.61 13.23 -13.45
C LEU A 17 -6.64 11.74 -13.06
N LEU A 18 -7.82 11.25 -12.77
CA LEU A 18 -8.10 9.85 -12.57
C LEU A 18 -8.15 9.11 -13.91
N VAL A 19 -7.63 7.90 -13.95
CA VAL A 19 -7.86 6.99 -15.08
C VAL A 19 -9.36 6.66 -15.13
N SER A 20 -9.93 6.74 -16.33
CA SER A 20 -11.33 6.42 -16.62
C SER A 20 -11.44 5.88 -18.05
N GLU A 21 -12.58 5.29 -18.41
CA GLU A 21 -12.83 4.85 -19.79
C GLU A 21 -12.65 5.99 -20.80
N LYS A 22 -13.06 7.23 -20.43
CA LYS A 22 -12.87 8.42 -21.25
C LYS A 22 -11.40 8.72 -21.49
N VAL A 23 -10.56 8.61 -20.46
CA VAL A 23 -9.11 8.78 -20.55
C VAL A 23 -8.48 7.71 -21.44
N LEU A 24 -8.86 6.45 -21.27
CA LEU A 24 -8.33 5.35 -22.08
C LEU A 24 -8.74 5.47 -23.55
N LYS A 25 -9.98 5.89 -23.85
CA LYS A 25 -10.44 6.20 -25.21
C LYS A 25 -9.66 7.35 -25.83
N ALA A 26 -9.44 8.43 -25.08
CA ALA A 26 -8.66 9.57 -25.53
C ALA A 26 -7.20 9.19 -25.82
N ALA A 27 -6.59 8.39 -24.94
CA ALA A 27 -5.24 7.86 -25.11
C ALA A 27 -5.14 6.96 -26.36
N LYS A 28 -6.09 6.04 -26.54
CA LYS A 28 -6.13 5.16 -27.72
C LYS A 28 -6.27 5.95 -29.02
N LYS A 29 -7.13 6.97 -29.05
CA LYS A 29 -7.32 7.82 -30.24
C LYS A 29 -6.08 8.64 -30.60
N THR A 30 -5.30 9.03 -29.59
CA THR A 30 -4.05 9.77 -29.76
C THR A 30 -2.82 8.87 -29.95
N GLY A 31 -2.96 7.55 -29.82
CA GLY A 31 -1.84 6.60 -29.88
C GLY A 31 -0.91 6.69 -28.66
N ILE A 32 -1.39 7.25 -27.55
CA ILE A 32 -0.66 7.43 -26.30
C ILE A 32 -0.83 6.19 -25.43
N SER A 33 0.28 5.68 -24.88
CA SER A 33 0.24 4.73 -23.77
C SER A 33 0.16 5.50 -22.46
N VAL A 34 -0.84 5.19 -21.64
CA VAL A 34 -1.07 5.84 -20.34
C VAL A 34 -0.80 4.84 -19.23
N THR A 35 -0.09 5.27 -18.20
CA THR A 35 0.09 4.55 -16.94
C THR A 35 -0.59 5.32 -15.80
N TRP A 36 -0.95 4.61 -14.73
CA TRP A 36 -1.49 5.22 -13.53
C TRP A 36 -0.94 4.52 -12.28
N ASN A 37 -0.96 5.23 -11.14
CA ASN A 37 -0.49 4.69 -9.86
C ASN A 37 -1.59 3.92 -9.10
N ASP A 38 -1.25 3.43 -7.91
CA ASP A 38 -2.14 2.67 -7.03
C ASP A 38 -3.35 3.46 -6.50
N ASN A 39 -3.41 4.78 -6.72
CA ASN A 39 -4.57 5.62 -6.42
C ASN A 39 -5.47 5.86 -7.65
N GLY A 40 -5.10 5.32 -8.81
CA GLY A 40 -5.78 5.55 -10.07
C GLY A 40 -5.41 6.87 -10.75
N TYR A 41 -4.36 7.57 -10.32
CA TYR A 41 -3.96 8.83 -10.97
C TYR A 41 -3.07 8.58 -12.18
N VAL A 42 -3.42 9.19 -13.32
CA VAL A 42 -2.59 9.19 -14.52
C VAL A 42 -1.23 9.82 -14.20
N ASN A 43 -0.17 9.07 -14.45
CA ASN A 43 1.18 9.45 -14.03
C ASN A 43 2.24 9.11 -15.08
N ALA A 44 3.49 9.47 -14.80
CA ALA A 44 4.63 9.25 -15.70
C ALA A 44 4.42 9.82 -17.12
N VAL A 45 3.60 10.87 -17.23
CA VAL A 45 3.32 11.52 -18.51
C VAL A 45 4.37 12.58 -18.82
N SER A 46 4.83 12.62 -20.07
CA SER A 46 5.64 13.74 -20.58
C SER A 46 4.76 14.97 -20.83
N TYR A 47 5.37 16.15 -20.96
CA TYR A 47 4.63 17.38 -21.26
C TYR A 47 3.79 17.24 -22.55
N ARG A 48 4.39 16.64 -23.60
CA ARG A 48 3.71 16.41 -24.87
C ARG A 48 2.49 15.51 -24.70
N ILE A 49 2.66 14.38 -24.00
CA ILE A 49 1.58 13.44 -23.72
C ILE A 49 0.46 14.12 -22.93
N ALA A 50 0.81 14.89 -21.90
CA ALA A 50 -0.16 15.61 -21.08
C ALA A 50 -0.98 16.60 -21.93
N LYS A 51 -0.32 17.35 -22.83
CA LYS A 51 -0.97 18.33 -23.71
C LYS A 51 -1.91 17.68 -24.72
N GLU A 52 -1.46 16.64 -25.42
CA GLU A 52 -2.26 15.89 -26.40
C GLU A 52 -3.47 15.22 -25.74
N LEU A 53 -3.28 14.62 -24.56
CA LEU A 53 -4.37 13.99 -23.80
C LEU A 53 -5.38 15.02 -23.28
N CYS A 54 -4.92 16.16 -22.75
CA CYS A 54 -5.82 17.24 -22.32
C CYS A 54 -6.66 17.77 -23.49
N GLN A 55 -6.05 17.98 -24.65
CA GLN A 55 -6.74 18.45 -25.84
C GLN A 55 -7.87 17.49 -26.26
N GLU A 56 -7.59 16.18 -26.28
CA GLU A 56 -8.61 15.17 -26.62
C GLU A 56 -9.72 15.07 -25.56
N LEU A 57 -9.39 15.26 -24.28
CA LEU A 57 -10.37 15.24 -23.19
C LEU A 57 -11.24 16.50 -23.10
N GLY A 58 -10.90 17.56 -23.84
CA GLY A 58 -11.46 18.90 -23.67
C GLY A 58 -11.01 19.58 -22.37
N SER A 59 -9.89 19.12 -21.80
CA SER A 59 -9.24 19.72 -20.63
C SER A 59 -8.18 20.74 -21.05
N VAL A 60 -7.75 21.57 -20.10
CA VAL A 60 -6.76 22.63 -20.33
C VAL A 60 -5.62 22.51 -19.32
N LEU A 61 -4.37 22.57 -19.79
CA LEU A 61 -3.23 22.79 -18.93
C LEU A 61 -3.14 24.29 -18.62
N LEU A 62 -3.03 24.64 -17.34
CA LEU A 62 -2.88 26.05 -16.95
C LEU A 62 -1.47 26.54 -17.32
N SER A 63 -1.37 27.75 -17.86
CA SER A 63 -0.10 28.45 -17.97
C SER A 63 0.45 28.85 -16.59
N VAL A 64 1.73 29.22 -16.49
CA VAL A 64 2.32 29.76 -15.26
C VAL A 64 1.54 30.95 -14.74
N ARG A 65 1.13 31.85 -15.63
CA ARG A 65 0.29 33.01 -15.32
C ARG A 65 -1.04 32.61 -14.66
N GLU A 66 -1.77 31.70 -15.30
CA GLU A 66 -3.08 31.26 -14.82
C GLU A 66 -2.97 30.50 -13.50
N PHE A 67 -1.99 29.60 -13.39
CA PHE A 67 -1.76 28.83 -12.17
C PHE A 67 -1.37 29.74 -11.00
N MET A 68 -0.43 30.67 -11.19
CA MET A 68 0.01 31.56 -10.11
C MET A 68 -1.08 32.56 -9.71
N GLY A 69 -1.93 32.98 -10.65
CA GLY A 69 -3.14 33.72 -10.32
C GLY A 69 -4.14 32.89 -9.51
N LEU A 70 -4.35 31.63 -9.92
CA LEU A 70 -5.27 30.70 -9.26
C LEU A 70 -4.84 30.40 -7.82
N VAL A 71 -3.58 30.05 -7.59
CA VAL A 71 -3.10 29.65 -6.26
C VAL A 71 -3.22 30.77 -5.22
N LYS A 72 -3.09 32.03 -5.64
CA LYS A 72 -3.38 33.18 -4.77
C LYS A 72 -4.83 33.22 -4.29
N ARG A 73 -5.77 32.85 -5.16
CA ARG A 73 -7.21 32.86 -4.86
C ARG A 73 -7.68 31.58 -4.19
N GLN A 74 -7.05 30.46 -4.54
CA GLN A 74 -7.45 29.10 -4.18
C GLN A 74 -6.22 28.31 -3.71
N PRO A 75 -5.67 28.58 -2.51
CA PRO A 75 -4.42 27.96 -2.04
C PRO A 75 -4.45 26.43 -1.99
N GLN A 76 -5.64 25.81 -1.93
CA GLN A 76 -5.79 24.35 -1.94
C GLN A 76 -5.27 23.68 -3.22
N VAL A 77 -5.10 24.42 -4.33
CA VAL A 77 -4.48 23.88 -5.54
C VAL A 77 -2.98 23.67 -5.40
N ALA A 78 -2.34 24.16 -4.33
CA ALA A 78 -0.95 23.92 -3.98
C ALA A 78 -0.80 22.63 -3.14
N SER A 79 -1.03 21.49 -3.78
CA SER A 79 -0.90 20.14 -3.20
C SER A 79 0.56 19.73 -2.98
N ASN A 80 0.84 19.11 -1.84
CA ASN A 80 2.11 18.46 -1.54
C ASN A 80 2.17 16.99 -2.01
N ARG A 81 1.14 16.50 -2.71
CA ARG A 81 0.99 15.08 -3.06
C ARG A 81 1.34 14.73 -4.50
N PHE A 82 1.45 15.72 -5.39
CA PHE A 82 1.78 15.51 -6.80
C PHE A 82 2.42 16.74 -7.44
N ALA A 83 3.08 16.52 -8.57
CA ALA A 83 3.58 17.55 -9.46
C ALA A 83 2.74 17.57 -10.73
N GLU A 84 2.58 18.73 -11.34
CA GLU A 84 1.73 18.92 -12.52
C GLU A 84 2.44 19.74 -13.59
N TRP A 85 2.23 19.33 -14.84
CA TRP A 85 2.65 20.13 -15.99
C TRP A 85 1.82 21.40 -16.12
N LEU A 86 2.50 22.49 -16.44
CA LEU A 86 1.89 23.75 -16.85
C LEU A 86 2.13 23.96 -18.36
N ASP A 87 1.27 24.70 -19.04
CA ASP A 87 1.34 24.84 -20.51
C ASP A 87 2.53 25.70 -20.98
N SER A 88 3.17 26.45 -20.08
CA SER A 88 4.29 27.34 -20.41
C SER A 88 5.58 26.55 -20.66
N THR A 89 6.29 26.90 -21.74
CA THR A 89 7.59 26.30 -22.11
C THR A 89 8.66 27.37 -22.24
N TYR A 90 9.90 26.96 -22.04
CA TYR A 90 11.06 27.85 -22.01
C TYR A 90 12.30 27.18 -22.61
N THR A 91 13.22 27.98 -23.13
CA THR A 91 14.55 27.55 -23.59
C THR A 91 15.64 28.45 -22.99
N ALA A 92 16.86 27.94 -22.82
CA ALA A 92 17.97 28.79 -22.42
C ALA A 92 18.36 29.74 -23.57
N SER A 93 18.52 31.03 -23.27
CA SER A 93 18.99 32.01 -24.26
C SER A 93 20.38 31.65 -24.81
N PRO A 94 20.72 31.97 -26.07
CA PRO A 94 22.00 31.59 -26.68
C PRO A 94 23.28 32.04 -25.96
N GLY A 95 23.18 32.97 -24.99
CA GLY A 95 24.29 33.46 -24.18
C GLY A 95 24.27 33.00 -22.71
N GLY A 96 23.38 32.09 -22.32
CA GLY A 96 23.31 31.56 -20.94
C GLY A 96 22.77 32.53 -19.88
N CYS A 97 22.56 33.80 -20.22
CA CYS A 97 22.24 34.87 -19.27
C CYS A 97 20.73 35.06 -19.02
N GLY A 98 19.87 34.21 -19.57
CA GLY A 98 18.41 34.34 -19.46
C GLY A 98 17.66 33.20 -20.12
N MET A 99 16.32 33.25 -20.05
CA MET A 99 15.41 32.26 -20.64
C MET A 99 14.56 32.90 -21.72
N LEU A 100 14.26 32.16 -22.77
CA LEU A 100 13.30 32.55 -23.80
C LEU A 100 12.00 31.78 -23.59
N ASP A 101 10.86 32.44 -23.72
CA ASP A 101 9.55 31.77 -23.73
C ASP A 101 9.28 31.05 -25.07
N ALA A 102 8.09 30.48 -25.21
CA ALA A 102 7.65 29.81 -26.44
C ALA A 102 7.60 30.73 -27.68
N HIS A 103 7.59 32.05 -27.49
CA HIS A 103 7.59 33.06 -28.56
C HIS A 103 9.00 33.61 -28.84
N GLY A 104 10.03 33.11 -28.16
CA GLY A 104 11.41 33.58 -28.29
C GLY A 104 11.67 34.90 -27.57
N GLN A 105 10.76 35.34 -26.69
CA GLN A 105 10.93 36.58 -25.92
C GLN A 105 11.76 36.31 -24.66
N LEU A 106 12.68 37.23 -24.35
CA LEU A 106 13.49 37.14 -23.15
C LEU A 106 12.64 37.33 -21.89
N VAL A 107 12.68 36.34 -21.03
CA VAL A 107 11.97 36.31 -19.76
C VAL A 107 12.85 36.94 -18.68
N PRO A 108 12.45 38.08 -18.08
CA PRO A 108 13.22 38.72 -17.03
C PRO A 108 13.09 37.94 -15.72
N LEU A 109 14.08 37.12 -15.39
CA LEU A 109 14.19 36.39 -14.13
C LEU A 109 15.40 36.89 -13.35
N ALA A 110 15.24 37.02 -12.04
CA ALA A 110 16.36 37.33 -11.16
C ALA A 110 17.38 36.17 -11.15
N GLN A 111 18.68 36.48 -11.05
CA GLN A 111 19.79 35.55 -11.34
C GLN A 111 20.01 34.42 -10.31
N ALA A 112 19.20 34.30 -9.25
CA ALA A 112 19.40 33.28 -8.20
C ALA A 112 18.80 31.92 -8.58
N ARG A 113 19.57 30.82 -8.39
CA ARG A 113 19.19 29.44 -8.78
C ARG A 113 19.73 28.39 -7.78
N PRO A 114 18.88 27.69 -7.00
CA PRO A 114 17.47 27.99 -6.74
C PRO A 114 17.29 29.35 -6.04
N ALA A 115 16.06 29.86 -6.04
CA ALA A 115 15.68 31.04 -5.25
C ALA A 115 14.28 30.88 -4.66
N TRP A 116 13.86 31.84 -3.83
CA TRP A 116 12.56 31.86 -3.17
C TRP A 116 11.80 33.14 -3.46
N PHE A 117 10.48 33.08 -3.58
CA PHE A 117 9.67 34.26 -3.87
C PHE A 117 8.32 34.22 -3.15
N SER A 118 7.79 35.40 -2.81
CA SER A 118 6.40 35.52 -2.34
C SER A 118 5.50 35.54 -3.57
N LEU A 119 4.31 34.93 -3.45
CA LEU A 119 3.27 35.06 -4.48
C LEU A 119 2.96 36.54 -4.74
N ASP A 120 3.05 37.43 -3.75
CA ASP A 120 2.81 38.87 -3.93
C ASP A 120 3.81 39.55 -4.86
N ASN A 121 4.98 38.93 -5.09
CA ASN A 121 6.06 39.46 -5.90
C ASN A 121 6.10 38.86 -7.32
N ILE A 122 4.97 38.45 -7.90
CA ILE A 122 4.90 37.94 -9.28
C ILE A 122 4.47 39.04 -10.28
N ASN A 123 4.99 38.98 -11.51
CA ASN A 123 4.60 39.83 -12.62
C ASN A 123 3.27 39.36 -13.26
N ILE A 124 2.86 40.03 -14.34
CA ILE A 124 1.63 39.68 -15.08
C ILE A 124 1.68 38.28 -15.71
N ASP A 125 2.86 37.72 -15.94
CA ASP A 125 3.08 36.39 -16.50
C ASP A 125 3.18 35.30 -15.41
N GLY A 126 3.00 35.68 -14.14
CA GLY A 126 3.10 34.77 -12.99
C GLY A 126 4.52 34.47 -12.54
N LEU A 127 5.53 35.12 -13.10
CA LEU A 127 6.94 34.90 -12.77
C LEU A 127 7.43 35.89 -11.70
N PRO A 128 8.38 35.51 -10.83
CA PRO A 128 8.82 36.37 -9.75
C PRO A 128 9.59 37.60 -10.26
N THR A 129 9.16 38.78 -9.80
CA THR A 129 9.85 40.07 -9.98
C THR A 129 10.94 40.30 -8.95
N ARG A 130 10.81 39.67 -7.78
CA ARG A 130 11.79 39.71 -6.68
C ARG A 130 11.96 38.31 -6.13
N VAL A 131 13.20 37.92 -5.96
CA VAL A 131 13.58 36.64 -5.34
C VAL A 131 14.47 36.90 -4.14
N SER A 132 14.41 35.99 -3.19
CA SER A 132 15.29 35.88 -2.04
C SER A 132 16.22 34.69 -2.27
N GLU A 133 17.48 34.84 -1.92
CA GLU A 133 18.43 33.72 -1.83
C GLU A 133 18.19 32.87 -0.58
N SER A 134 17.37 33.36 0.34
CA SER A 134 16.99 32.65 1.56
C SER A 134 15.54 32.14 1.52
N PRO A 135 15.28 30.87 1.88
CA PRO A 135 13.96 30.34 2.18
C PRO A 135 13.18 31.16 3.21
N GLY A 136 11.86 31.01 3.15
CA GLY A 136 10.90 31.59 4.09
C GLY A 136 9.62 30.76 4.08
N THR A 137 8.87 30.82 5.18
CA THR A 137 7.73 29.93 5.46
C THR A 137 6.56 30.10 4.49
N ASP A 138 6.42 31.30 3.93
CA ASP A 138 5.38 31.66 2.95
C ASP A 138 5.95 31.84 1.54
N LEU A 139 7.22 31.49 1.34
CA LEU A 139 7.89 31.62 0.05
C LEU A 139 7.82 30.33 -0.76
N TRP A 140 7.65 30.50 -2.07
CA TRP A 140 7.71 29.44 -3.06
C TRP A 140 9.14 29.31 -3.59
N LYS A 141 9.57 28.08 -3.85
CA LYS A 141 10.87 27.83 -4.47
C LYS A 141 10.77 27.96 -5.99
N ILE A 142 11.73 28.62 -6.63
CA ILE A 142 11.84 28.67 -8.09
C ILE A 142 13.12 28.00 -8.57
N TRP A 143 12.98 27.20 -9.63
CA TRP A 143 14.07 26.64 -10.41
C TRP A 143 13.96 27.13 -11.85
N THR A 144 15.10 27.41 -12.47
CA THR A 144 15.17 28.01 -13.81
C THR A 144 16.21 27.27 -14.64
N ILE A 145 16.08 27.30 -15.98
CA ILE A 145 16.87 26.47 -16.91
C ILE A 145 18.37 26.78 -16.83
N GLY A 146 19.16 25.82 -16.35
CA GLY A 146 20.63 25.89 -16.30
C GLY A 146 21.37 25.49 -17.57
N HIS A 147 20.72 24.78 -18.50
CA HIS A 147 21.39 24.11 -19.61
C HIS A 147 20.90 24.53 -20.99
N HIS A 148 21.81 24.54 -21.95
CA HIS A 148 21.53 24.68 -23.37
C HIS A 148 21.29 23.30 -23.98
N GLY A 149 20.28 23.15 -24.85
CA GLY A 149 20.11 21.93 -25.66
C GLY A 149 18.73 21.29 -25.64
N PHE A 150 17.78 21.77 -24.84
CA PHE A 150 16.40 21.28 -24.86
C PHE A 150 15.39 22.37 -24.47
N THR A 151 14.13 22.13 -24.82
CA THR A 151 12.98 22.89 -24.34
C THR A 151 12.51 22.31 -23.02
N SER A 152 12.37 23.17 -22.02
CA SER A 152 11.76 22.82 -20.73
C SER A 152 10.30 23.24 -20.69
N ALA A 153 9.47 22.48 -19.99
CA ALA A 153 8.13 22.90 -19.61
C ALA A 153 8.10 23.27 -18.14
N ALA A 154 7.24 24.22 -17.78
CA ALA A 154 7.00 24.56 -16.39
C ALA A 154 6.29 23.40 -15.68
N VAL A 155 6.77 23.10 -14.48
CA VAL A 155 6.16 22.15 -13.56
C VAL A 155 5.88 22.89 -12.27
N ARG A 156 4.63 22.80 -11.82
CA ARG A 156 4.35 23.07 -10.42
C ARG A 156 4.65 21.80 -9.64
N SER A 157 5.40 21.93 -8.53
CA SER A 157 5.72 20.80 -7.67
C SER A 157 5.73 21.19 -6.19
N PHE A 158 6.21 20.26 -5.37
CA PHE A 158 6.44 20.41 -3.96
C PHE A 158 7.83 19.85 -3.66
N VAL A 159 8.68 20.64 -3.00
CA VAL A 159 10.06 20.27 -2.68
C VAL A 159 10.10 19.87 -1.22
N THR A 160 10.02 18.56 -0.97
CA THR A 160 9.97 18.01 0.39
C THR A 160 11.12 18.55 1.22
N SER A 161 12.39 18.58 0.73
CA SER A 161 13.56 19.07 1.49
C SER A 161 13.39 20.49 2.08
N SER A 162 12.54 21.32 1.49
CA SER A 162 12.23 22.67 1.99
C SER A 162 10.81 22.80 2.53
N GLY A 163 9.97 21.77 2.43
CA GLY A 163 8.56 21.83 2.81
C GLY A 163 7.75 22.91 2.07
N THR A 164 8.22 23.35 0.89
CA THR A 164 7.62 24.45 0.12
C THR A 164 7.13 23.99 -1.24
N CYS A 165 6.08 24.63 -1.74
CA CYS A 165 5.67 24.51 -3.12
C CYS A 165 6.72 25.15 -4.04
N SER A 166 6.83 24.63 -5.26
CA SER A 166 7.81 25.12 -6.21
C SER A 166 7.25 25.35 -7.60
N LEU A 167 7.84 26.31 -8.29
CA LEU A 167 7.74 26.50 -9.73
C LEU A 167 9.07 26.08 -10.36
N ASP A 168 9.08 24.98 -11.09
CA ASP A 168 10.27 24.50 -11.79
C ASP A 168 10.14 24.77 -13.27
N LEU A 169 11.00 25.63 -13.81
CA LEU A 169 11.03 25.96 -15.23
C LEU A 169 12.11 25.16 -15.99
N GLY A 170 12.82 24.26 -15.31
CA GLY A 170 13.98 23.52 -15.81
C GLY A 170 13.68 22.12 -16.34
N ILE A 171 12.49 21.57 -16.11
CA ILE A 171 12.18 20.17 -16.44
C ILE A 171 12.05 19.97 -17.97
N PRO A 172 12.83 19.08 -18.61
CA PRO A 172 12.73 18.82 -20.05
C PRO A 172 11.33 18.34 -20.46
N THR A 173 10.82 18.78 -21.61
CA THR A 173 9.47 18.41 -22.09
C THR A 173 9.29 16.91 -22.34
N PHE A 174 10.37 16.16 -22.54
CA PHE A 174 10.36 14.70 -22.72
C PHE A 174 10.48 13.93 -21.39
N ALA A 175 10.71 14.60 -20.26
CA ALA A 175 10.85 13.93 -18.98
C ALA A 175 9.55 13.20 -18.60
N GLN A 176 9.68 11.99 -18.07
CA GLN A 176 8.58 11.20 -17.54
C GLN A 176 8.91 10.81 -16.11
N HIS A 177 7.95 10.95 -15.20
CA HIS A 177 8.16 10.61 -13.80
C HIS A 177 6.87 10.19 -13.08
N LYS A 178 6.94 9.18 -12.20
CA LYS A 178 5.76 8.58 -11.53
C LYS A 178 4.90 9.54 -10.71
N ASN A 179 5.47 10.69 -10.34
CA ASN A 179 4.83 11.73 -9.56
C ASN A 179 4.42 12.96 -10.39
N LEU A 180 4.72 12.95 -11.69
CA LEU A 180 4.37 14.00 -12.62
C LEU A 180 3.08 13.62 -13.34
N MET A 181 2.04 14.39 -13.06
CA MET A 181 0.65 14.07 -13.36
C MET A 181 -0.04 15.24 -14.07
N ILE A 182 -1.33 15.07 -14.35
CA ILE A 182 -2.17 16.06 -15.02
C ILE A 182 -3.23 16.53 -14.02
N ARG A 183 -3.47 17.83 -13.92
CA ARG A 183 -4.67 18.35 -13.22
C ARG A 183 -5.80 18.55 -14.21
N GLU A 184 -6.98 18.15 -13.78
CA GLU A 184 -8.20 18.37 -14.55
C GLU A 184 -8.68 19.81 -14.45
N CYS A 185 -8.70 20.50 -15.58
CA CYS A 185 -9.36 21.80 -15.73
C CYS A 185 -10.29 21.77 -16.94
N TYR A 186 -11.59 22.04 -16.76
CA TYR A 186 -12.59 21.98 -17.82
C TYR A 186 -13.39 23.27 -17.91
N ARG A 187 -13.85 23.63 -19.12
CA ARG A 187 -14.74 24.78 -19.31
C ARG A 187 -16.17 24.51 -18.86
N THR A 188 -16.59 23.25 -18.94
CA THR A 188 -17.90 22.77 -18.47
C THR A 188 -17.71 21.90 -17.24
N LYS A 189 -18.68 21.94 -16.32
CA LYS A 189 -18.63 21.08 -15.14
C LYS A 189 -18.66 19.61 -15.62
N PRO A 190 -17.66 18.79 -15.26
CA PRO A 190 -17.77 17.36 -15.52
C PRO A 190 -18.96 16.80 -14.74
N MET A 191 -19.65 15.80 -15.31
CA MET A 191 -20.73 15.14 -14.60
C MET A 191 -20.20 14.50 -13.31
N SER A 192 -21.01 14.52 -12.27
CA SER A 192 -20.66 13.89 -11.00
C SER A 192 -20.89 12.40 -11.13
N ASP A 193 -19.83 11.59 -11.08
CA ASP A 193 -19.89 10.12 -11.14
C ASP A 193 -20.40 9.47 -9.84
N GLN A 194 -21.14 10.21 -9.00
CA GLN A 194 -21.67 9.67 -7.75
C GLN A 194 -22.87 8.79 -8.04
N THR A 195 -22.82 7.55 -7.55
CA THR A 195 -23.91 6.60 -7.72
C THR A 195 -24.68 6.44 -6.41
N PRO A 196 -25.94 5.97 -6.46
CA PRO A 196 -26.69 5.67 -5.24
C PRO A 196 -25.95 4.74 -4.27
N LEU A 197 -25.15 3.80 -4.81
CA LEU A 197 -24.36 2.85 -4.03
C LEU A 197 -23.23 3.51 -3.24
N ASP A 198 -22.68 4.65 -3.68
CA ASP A 198 -21.61 5.34 -2.93
C ASP A 198 -22.08 5.81 -1.54
N SER A 199 -23.36 6.13 -1.38
CA SER A 199 -23.95 6.48 -0.08
C SER A 199 -24.30 5.27 0.78
N LEU A 200 -24.58 4.14 0.14
CA LEU A 200 -25.08 2.93 0.78
C LEU A 200 -23.94 2.02 1.25
N TRP A 201 -22.87 1.92 0.45
CA TRP A 201 -21.75 1.02 0.67
C TRP A 201 -21.02 1.27 2.00
N PRO A 202 -20.69 2.50 2.42
CA PRO A 202 -20.05 2.74 3.71
C PRO A 202 -20.93 2.31 4.90
N ARG A 203 -22.25 2.49 4.78
CA ARG A 203 -23.21 2.05 5.81
C ARG A 203 -23.25 0.53 5.91
N TYR A 204 -23.22 -0.16 4.76
CA TYR A 204 -23.11 -1.61 4.71
C TYR A 204 -21.81 -2.11 5.37
N LEU A 205 -20.65 -1.57 4.97
CA LEU A 205 -19.35 -1.95 5.53
C LEU A 205 -19.26 -1.72 7.05
N SER A 206 -19.83 -0.62 7.56
CA SER A 206 -19.84 -0.36 9.00
C SER A 206 -20.56 -1.45 9.80
N LYS A 207 -21.59 -2.08 9.20
CA LYS A 207 -22.37 -3.16 9.84
C LYS A 207 -21.68 -4.50 9.76
N THR A 208 -21.03 -4.81 8.63
CA THR A 208 -20.25 -6.05 8.48
C THR A 208 -19.05 -6.07 9.43
N LEU A 209 -18.37 -4.95 9.61
CA LEU A 209 -17.29 -4.80 10.59
C LEU A 209 -17.75 -5.01 12.04
N GLY A 210 -19.00 -4.65 12.35
CA GLY A 210 -19.62 -4.87 13.66
C GLY A 210 -20.03 -6.31 13.95
N ARG A 211 -19.91 -7.23 12.98
CA ARG A 211 -20.26 -8.67 13.08
C ARG A 211 -21.67 -8.92 13.63
N ASN A 212 -22.62 -8.01 13.36
CA ASN A 212 -24.00 -8.12 13.83
C ASN A 212 -24.91 -8.60 12.68
N ASP A 213 -25.05 -9.93 12.56
CA ASP A 213 -25.85 -10.57 11.51
C ASP A 213 -27.31 -10.09 11.46
N ALA A 214 -27.90 -9.76 12.62
CA ALA A 214 -29.27 -9.27 12.69
C ALA A 214 -29.39 -7.88 12.05
N GLU A 215 -28.45 -6.99 12.34
CA GLU A 215 -28.41 -5.65 11.73
C GLU A 215 -28.11 -5.70 10.24
N ILE A 216 -27.20 -6.59 9.81
CA ILE A 216 -26.88 -6.80 8.39
C ILE A 216 -28.13 -7.28 7.65
N GLY A 217 -28.84 -8.27 8.21
CA GLY A 217 -30.08 -8.78 7.64
C GLY A 217 -31.17 -7.71 7.54
N GLN A 218 -31.42 -6.96 8.61
CA GLN A 218 -32.40 -5.86 8.60
C GLN A 218 -32.05 -4.79 7.57
N PHE A 219 -30.78 -4.41 7.48
CA PHE A 219 -30.31 -3.44 6.51
C PHE A 219 -30.58 -3.92 5.07
N LEU A 220 -30.14 -5.12 4.71
CA LEU A 220 -30.33 -5.68 3.37
C LEU A 220 -31.81 -5.83 2.97
N LEU A 221 -32.66 -6.22 3.92
CA LEU A 221 -34.10 -6.36 3.69
C LEU A 221 -34.82 -5.01 3.53
N SER A 222 -34.27 -3.94 4.13
CA SER A 222 -34.85 -2.58 4.05
C SER A 222 -34.56 -1.84 2.75
N ILE A 223 -33.63 -2.33 1.94
CA ILE A 223 -33.15 -1.66 0.72
C ILE A 223 -33.84 -2.24 -0.50
N ASP A 224 -34.33 -1.36 -1.37
CA ASP A 224 -34.75 -1.72 -2.73
C ASP A 224 -33.53 -1.76 -3.67
N LEU A 225 -32.92 -2.93 -3.80
CA LEU A 225 -31.72 -3.15 -4.63
C LEU A 225 -32.03 -3.11 -6.14
N GLU A 226 -33.28 -3.34 -6.56
CA GLU A 226 -33.64 -3.31 -7.98
C GLU A 226 -33.60 -1.87 -8.52
N SER A 227 -33.92 -0.90 -7.68
CA SER A 227 -33.81 0.54 -8.01
C SER A 227 -32.36 1.04 -8.16
N LEU A 228 -31.36 0.22 -7.81
CA LEU A 228 -29.93 0.59 -7.81
C LEU A 228 -29.15 0.00 -9.00
N ILE A 229 -29.83 -0.66 -9.94
CA ILE A 229 -29.18 -1.22 -11.13
C ILE A 229 -28.57 -0.06 -11.95
N PRO A 230 -27.26 -0.07 -12.24
CA PRO A 230 -26.64 0.99 -13.03
C PRO A 230 -27.21 1.03 -14.45
N ASP A 231 -27.60 2.23 -14.91
CA ASP A 231 -28.04 2.45 -16.28
C ASP A 231 -26.85 2.35 -17.24
N ALA A 232 -26.78 1.27 -18.02
CA ALA A 232 -25.69 1.04 -18.99
C ALA A 232 -25.73 1.98 -20.20
N GLU A 233 -26.83 2.74 -20.40
CA GLU A 233 -27.05 3.62 -21.56
C GLU A 233 -26.68 5.10 -21.31
N GLY A 234 -26.22 5.44 -20.10
CA GLY A 234 -25.80 6.81 -19.76
C GLY A 234 -24.33 7.11 -20.12
N ASP A 235 -23.95 8.40 -20.07
CA ASP A 235 -22.56 8.89 -20.21
C ASP A 235 -21.69 8.57 -18.97
N GLN A 236 -22.00 7.48 -18.27
CA GLN A 236 -21.30 7.06 -17.06
C GLN A 236 -20.01 6.32 -17.40
N ASP A 237 -18.98 6.49 -16.56
CA ASP A 237 -17.72 5.75 -16.68
C ASP A 237 -17.95 4.24 -16.53
N ASN A 238 -17.55 3.45 -17.52
CA ASN A 238 -17.69 1.99 -17.52
C ASN A 238 -17.02 1.34 -16.29
N PHE A 239 -15.96 1.96 -15.76
CA PHE A 239 -15.32 1.53 -14.53
C PHE A 239 -16.26 1.57 -13.32
N MET A 240 -17.06 2.63 -13.21
CA MET A 240 -18.04 2.80 -12.15
C MET A 240 -19.22 1.85 -12.30
N VAL A 241 -19.70 1.69 -13.54
CA VAL A 241 -20.78 0.74 -13.87
C VAL A 241 -20.39 -0.68 -13.50
N GLU A 242 -19.18 -1.13 -13.88
CA GLU A 242 -18.67 -2.45 -13.53
C GLU A 242 -18.55 -2.59 -12.00
N ARG A 243 -17.91 -1.62 -11.33
CA ARG A 243 -17.74 -1.62 -9.88
C ARG A 243 -19.06 -1.78 -9.13
N ASP A 244 -20.06 -1.01 -9.55
CA ASP A 244 -21.36 -0.97 -8.90
C ASP A 244 -22.19 -2.21 -9.18
N ARG A 245 -22.10 -2.75 -10.41
CA ARG A 245 -22.68 -4.05 -10.73
C ARG A 245 -22.09 -5.15 -9.85
N GLU A 246 -20.78 -5.11 -9.58
CA GLU A 246 -20.12 -6.08 -8.70
C GLU A 246 -20.54 -5.94 -7.24
N ARG A 247 -20.66 -4.71 -6.72
CA ARG A 247 -21.20 -4.45 -5.37
C ARG A 247 -22.66 -4.89 -5.26
N LEU A 248 -23.45 -4.64 -6.30
CA LEU A 248 -24.86 -5.01 -6.33
C LEU A 248 -25.05 -6.53 -6.36
N ALA A 249 -24.26 -7.26 -7.16
CA ALA A 249 -24.28 -8.72 -7.17
C ALA A 249 -24.01 -9.30 -5.76
N ASP A 250 -23.14 -8.66 -4.98
CA ASP A 250 -22.89 -9.08 -3.61
C ASP A 250 -24.12 -8.88 -2.69
N LEU A 251 -24.68 -7.67 -2.68
CA LEU A 251 -25.86 -7.34 -1.86
C LEU A 251 -27.10 -8.16 -2.25
N VAL A 252 -27.35 -8.34 -3.55
CA VAL A 252 -28.49 -9.11 -4.07
C VAL A 252 -28.34 -10.57 -3.68
N GLY A 253 -27.15 -11.15 -3.78
CA GLY A 253 -26.88 -12.53 -3.38
C GLY A 253 -27.21 -12.78 -1.91
N LYS A 254 -26.78 -11.86 -1.03
CA LYS A 254 -27.06 -11.92 0.41
C LYS A 254 -28.54 -11.77 0.72
N LYS A 255 -29.21 -10.80 0.09
CA LYS A 255 -30.66 -10.61 0.24
C LYS A 255 -31.43 -11.85 -0.22
N ARG A 256 -30.98 -12.48 -1.31
CA ARG A 256 -31.57 -13.69 -1.86
C ARG A 256 -31.45 -14.88 -0.90
N LEU A 257 -30.28 -15.08 -0.29
CA LEU A 257 -30.09 -16.08 0.78
C LEU A 257 -31.06 -15.82 1.94
N LEU A 258 -31.11 -14.59 2.45
CA LEU A 258 -31.99 -14.21 3.58
C LEU A 258 -33.48 -14.49 3.31
N LEU A 259 -33.92 -14.29 2.07
CA LEU A 259 -35.30 -14.52 1.63
C LEU A 259 -35.58 -15.97 1.23
N GLY A 260 -34.54 -16.77 0.97
CA GLY A 260 -34.68 -18.10 0.38
C GLY A 260 -35.21 -18.09 -1.06
N ASP A 261 -35.00 -17.00 -1.79
CA ASP A 261 -35.56 -16.80 -3.14
C ASP A 261 -34.63 -17.32 -4.24
N TYR A 262 -34.72 -18.61 -4.55
CA TYR A 262 -33.89 -19.22 -5.60
C TYR A 262 -34.64 -19.35 -6.95
N GLY A 263 -35.77 -18.67 -7.10
CA GLY A 263 -36.58 -18.73 -8.32
C GLY A 263 -35.90 -18.08 -9.52
N GLY A 264 -36.03 -18.71 -10.70
CA GLY A 264 -35.59 -18.12 -11.97
C GLY A 264 -34.08 -18.05 -12.22
N LEU A 265 -33.26 -18.64 -11.33
CA LEU A 265 -31.81 -18.66 -11.47
C LEU A 265 -31.37 -19.58 -12.62
N ARG A 266 -30.40 -19.11 -13.41
CA ARG A 266 -29.78 -19.90 -14.48
C ARG A 266 -28.68 -20.78 -13.91
N LEU A 267 -28.66 -22.07 -14.26
CA LEU A 267 -27.64 -22.99 -13.76
C LEU A 267 -26.30 -22.82 -14.48
N ILE A 268 -25.22 -22.80 -13.70
CA ILE A 268 -23.83 -22.97 -14.14
C ILE A 268 -23.48 -24.44 -13.93
N ASP A 269 -23.20 -25.13 -15.02
CA ASP A 269 -22.75 -26.51 -15.03
C ASP A 269 -21.25 -26.62 -15.36
N LEU A 270 -20.72 -27.84 -15.30
CA LEU A 270 -19.30 -28.09 -15.56
C LEU A 270 -18.88 -27.70 -16.98
N ASP A 271 -19.76 -27.87 -17.97
CA ASP A 271 -19.44 -27.51 -19.35
C ASP A 271 -19.40 -25.99 -19.53
N THR A 272 -20.24 -25.25 -18.80
CA THR A 272 -20.19 -23.78 -18.71
C THR A 272 -18.87 -23.32 -18.11
N ILE A 273 -18.42 -23.94 -17.02
CA ILE A 273 -17.10 -23.66 -16.39
C ILE A 273 -15.97 -23.95 -17.40
N CYS A 274 -15.96 -25.14 -18.01
CA CYS A 274 -14.93 -25.51 -18.99
C CYS A 274 -14.93 -24.56 -20.19
N LYS A 275 -16.09 -24.14 -20.67
CA LYS A 275 -16.22 -23.19 -21.78
C LYS A 275 -15.61 -21.83 -21.42
N ALA A 276 -15.92 -21.31 -20.23
CA ALA A 276 -15.34 -20.06 -19.75
C ALA A 276 -13.80 -20.12 -19.71
N LEU A 277 -13.25 -21.21 -19.15
CA LEU A 277 -11.80 -21.42 -19.06
C LEU A 277 -11.11 -21.70 -20.40
N SER A 278 -11.85 -22.18 -21.40
CA SER A 278 -11.32 -22.44 -22.75
C SER A 278 -11.23 -21.19 -23.64
N THR A 279 -11.64 -20.03 -23.13
CA THR A 279 -11.63 -18.77 -23.89
C THR A 279 -10.20 -18.42 -24.30
N LEU A 280 -9.99 -18.17 -25.59
CA LEU A 280 -8.70 -17.76 -26.12
C LEU A 280 -8.29 -16.40 -25.53
N GLU A 281 -7.04 -16.31 -25.12
CA GLU A 281 -6.48 -15.07 -24.59
C GLU A 281 -6.41 -14.00 -25.67
N MET A 282 -6.83 -12.80 -25.29
CA MET A 282 -6.79 -11.59 -26.08
C MET A 282 -6.15 -10.49 -25.23
N GLU A 283 -5.66 -9.42 -25.86
CA GLU A 283 -5.07 -8.28 -25.13
C GLU A 283 -6.03 -7.65 -24.09
N ASN A 284 -7.34 -7.88 -24.22
CA ASN A 284 -8.37 -7.40 -23.30
C ASN A 284 -8.90 -8.47 -22.31
N THR A 285 -8.19 -9.58 -22.13
CA THR A 285 -8.57 -10.62 -21.17
C THR A 285 -8.42 -10.12 -19.73
N THR A 286 -9.43 -10.38 -18.90
CA THR A 286 -9.39 -10.22 -17.46
C THR A 286 -8.95 -11.54 -16.82
N TYR A 287 -7.97 -11.48 -15.92
CA TYR A 287 -7.51 -12.62 -15.15
C TYR A 287 -8.12 -12.60 -13.75
N VAL A 288 -8.52 -13.76 -13.25
CA VAL A 288 -8.91 -13.97 -11.86
C VAL A 288 -7.85 -14.83 -11.19
N THR A 289 -7.29 -14.35 -10.08
CA THR A 289 -6.21 -15.04 -9.37
C THR A 289 -6.27 -14.75 -7.88
N GLY A 290 -5.63 -15.60 -7.08
CA GLY A 290 -5.41 -15.32 -5.66
C GLY A 290 -3.94 -15.29 -5.27
N HIS A 291 -3.62 -15.66 -4.04
CA HIS A 291 -2.29 -15.46 -3.48
C HIS A 291 -1.21 -16.41 -4.06
N LEU A 292 0.07 -16.00 -3.95
CA LEU A 292 1.23 -16.68 -4.55
C LEU A 292 1.41 -18.16 -4.18
N ASN A 293 0.97 -18.57 -2.99
CA ASN A 293 0.99 -19.96 -2.55
C ASN A 293 -0.44 -20.52 -2.51
N PRO A 294 -1.12 -20.62 -3.66
CA PRO A 294 -2.57 -20.80 -3.71
C PRO A 294 -3.01 -22.12 -3.07
N ASP A 295 -4.09 -22.06 -2.30
CA ASP A 295 -4.78 -23.19 -1.70
C ASP A 295 -6.11 -23.48 -2.42
N ALA A 296 -6.96 -24.32 -1.82
CA ALA A 296 -8.25 -24.67 -2.42
C ALA A 296 -9.20 -23.47 -2.50
N ASP A 297 -9.20 -22.58 -1.50
CA ASP A 297 -10.07 -21.41 -1.51
C ASP A 297 -9.69 -20.49 -2.67
N SER A 298 -8.40 -20.14 -2.75
CA SER A 298 -7.86 -19.26 -3.77
C SER A 298 -8.14 -19.73 -5.21
N ILE A 299 -7.85 -21.00 -5.53
CA ILE A 299 -7.96 -21.50 -6.91
C ILE A 299 -9.41 -21.74 -7.30
N VAL A 300 -10.21 -22.35 -6.42
CA VAL A 300 -11.61 -22.66 -6.74
C VAL A 300 -12.43 -21.37 -6.82
N SER A 301 -12.20 -20.41 -5.92
CA SER A 301 -12.75 -19.06 -6.04
C SER A 301 -12.38 -18.41 -7.38
N SER A 302 -11.13 -18.56 -7.84
CA SER A 302 -10.69 -18.00 -9.12
C SER A 302 -11.44 -18.59 -10.30
N VAL A 303 -11.62 -19.92 -10.33
CA VAL A 303 -12.36 -20.63 -11.39
C VAL A 303 -13.82 -20.20 -11.46
N PHE A 304 -14.49 -20.15 -10.32
CA PHE A 304 -15.92 -19.83 -10.26
C PHE A 304 -16.18 -18.35 -10.54
N GLU A 305 -15.33 -17.45 -10.04
CA GLU A 305 -15.43 -16.02 -10.32
C GLU A 305 -15.13 -15.71 -11.79
N ALA A 306 -14.12 -16.36 -12.40
CA ALA A 306 -13.85 -16.23 -13.83
C ALA A 306 -15.04 -16.70 -14.67
N THR A 307 -15.66 -17.81 -14.28
CA THR A 307 -16.86 -18.33 -14.95
C THR A 307 -18.03 -17.34 -14.83
N ARG A 308 -18.33 -16.86 -13.62
CA ARG A 308 -19.40 -15.88 -13.37
C ARG A 308 -19.20 -14.61 -14.19
N ARG A 309 -17.98 -14.05 -14.17
CA ARG A 309 -17.64 -12.83 -14.93
C ARG A 309 -17.71 -13.05 -16.43
N GLY A 310 -17.25 -14.19 -16.95
CA GLY A 310 -17.38 -14.55 -18.36
C GLY A 310 -18.83 -14.63 -18.84
N LEU A 311 -19.75 -15.02 -17.97
CA LEU A 311 -21.20 -15.01 -18.26
C LEU A 311 -21.81 -13.59 -18.19
N LEU A 312 -21.33 -12.75 -17.26
CA LEU A 312 -21.85 -11.41 -17.03
C LEU A 312 -21.32 -10.37 -18.05
N TYR A 313 -20.08 -10.57 -18.52
CA TYR A 313 -19.39 -9.68 -19.45
C TYR A 313 -18.94 -10.47 -20.71
N PRO A 314 -19.87 -10.96 -21.55
CA PRO A 314 -19.55 -11.87 -22.65
C PRO A 314 -18.67 -11.27 -23.76
N HIS A 315 -18.40 -9.97 -23.73
CA HIS A 315 -17.54 -9.24 -24.65
C HIS A 315 -16.09 -9.11 -24.15
N LYS A 316 -15.81 -9.50 -22.90
CA LYS A 316 -14.47 -9.56 -22.31
C LYS A 316 -14.09 -11.01 -22.07
N GLY A 317 -12.90 -11.42 -22.50
CA GLY A 317 -12.35 -12.72 -22.10
C GLY A 317 -12.12 -12.72 -20.58
N CYS A 318 -12.50 -13.78 -19.88
CA CYS A 318 -12.24 -13.91 -18.44
C CYS A 318 -11.72 -15.31 -18.14
N VAL A 319 -10.51 -15.39 -17.57
CA VAL A 319 -9.83 -16.66 -17.30
C VAL A 319 -9.32 -16.72 -15.87
N ALA A 320 -9.22 -17.93 -15.31
CA ALA A 320 -8.63 -18.15 -14.00
C ALA A 320 -7.16 -18.54 -14.15
N TRP A 321 -6.30 -17.99 -13.30
CA TRP A 321 -4.87 -18.29 -13.29
C TRP A 321 -4.35 -18.51 -11.86
N ALA A 322 -3.45 -19.48 -11.71
CA ALA A 322 -2.78 -19.79 -10.45
C ALA A 322 -1.31 -20.13 -10.71
N GLU A 323 -0.41 -19.68 -9.81
CA GLU A 323 1.03 -19.92 -9.91
C GLU A 323 1.39 -21.42 -9.85
N ARG A 324 0.61 -22.20 -9.09
CA ARG A 324 0.71 -23.66 -9.00
C ARG A 324 -0.65 -24.27 -8.72
N LEU A 325 -0.80 -25.57 -8.99
CA LEU A 325 -2.01 -26.32 -8.72
C LEU A 325 -1.73 -27.49 -7.74
N PRO A 326 -2.16 -27.41 -6.47
CA PRO A 326 -1.95 -28.48 -5.50
C PRO A 326 -2.72 -29.76 -5.86
N PRO A 327 -2.22 -30.96 -5.50
CA PRO A 327 -2.87 -32.23 -5.82
C PRO A 327 -4.31 -32.36 -5.30
N VAL A 328 -4.57 -31.86 -4.09
CA VAL A 328 -5.93 -31.84 -3.52
C VAL A 328 -6.89 -30.99 -4.36
N VAL A 329 -6.40 -29.88 -4.92
CA VAL A 329 -7.19 -29.02 -5.80
C VAL A 329 -7.41 -29.67 -7.17
N GLU A 330 -6.40 -30.37 -7.71
CA GLU A 330 -6.57 -31.17 -8.94
C GLU A 330 -7.66 -32.23 -8.79
N HIS A 331 -7.72 -32.87 -7.62
CA HIS A 331 -8.76 -33.84 -7.30
C HIS A 331 -10.15 -33.21 -7.30
N ILE A 332 -10.32 -32.09 -6.57
CA ILE A 332 -11.59 -31.37 -6.42
C ILE A 332 -12.09 -30.85 -7.79
N LEU A 333 -11.24 -30.17 -8.55
CA LEU A 333 -11.59 -29.60 -9.85
C LEU A 333 -11.77 -30.68 -10.93
N GLY A 334 -11.07 -31.81 -10.79
CA GLY A 334 -11.01 -32.88 -11.78
C GLY A 334 -10.13 -32.54 -12.99
N PRO A 335 -9.90 -33.52 -13.88
CA PRO A 335 -8.86 -33.45 -14.90
C PRO A 335 -9.13 -32.40 -15.99
N ARG A 336 -10.41 -32.17 -16.37
CA ARG A 336 -10.76 -31.20 -17.43
C ARG A 336 -10.43 -29.77 -17.01
N ILE A 337 -10.91 -29.33 -15.85
CA ILE A 337 -10.65 -27.96 -15.35
C ILE A 337 -9.15 -27.79 -15.06
N SER A 338 -8.53 -28.77 -14.42
CA SER A 338 -7.10 -28.73 -14.10
C SER A 338 -6.21 -28.61 -15.33
N ALA A 339 -6.58 -29.25 -16.45
CA ALA A 339 -5.85 -29.11 -17.71
C ALA A 339 -5.90 -27.67 -18.25
N TYR A 340 -7.06 -27.01 -18.22
CA TYR A 340 -7.17 -25.61 -18.64
C TYR A 340 -6.33 -24.67 -17.77
N LEU A 341 -6.38 -24.83 -16.44
CA LEU A 341 -5.56 -24.02 -15.53
C LEU A 341 -4.07 -24.16 -15.80
N LYS A 342 -3.58 -25.39 -16.02
CA LYS A 342 -2.16 -25.66 -16.34
C LYS A 342 -1.72 -25.07 -17.69
N MET A 343 -2.65 -24.86 -18.61
CA MET A 343 -2.39 -24.30 -19.93
C MET A 343 -2.52 -22.77 -19.98
N THR A 344 -3.12 -22.15 -18.97
CA THR A 344 -3.33 -20.69 -18.93
C THR A 344 -2.01 -20.00 -18.57
N PRO A 345 -1.41 -19.19 -19.45
CA PRO A 345 -0.19 -18.44 -19.12
C PRO A 345 -0.46 -17.34 -18.09
N LYS A 346 0.63 -16.83 -17.53
CA LYS A 346 0.61 -15.74 -16.56
C LYS A 346 0.20 -14.45 -17.23
N PHE A 347 -0.60 -13.65 -16.54
CA PHE A 347 -1.00 -12.33 -17.01
C PHE A 347 0.20 -11.38 -17.12
N GLU A 348 0.20 -10.58 -18.17
CA GLU A 348 1.12 -9.47 -18.41
C GLU A 348 0.65 -8.12 -17.80
N PRO A 349 1.53 -7.09 -17.67
CA PRO A 349 1.23 -5.80 -17.02
C PRO A 349 0.11 -4.94 -17.63
N TYR A 350 -0.41 -5.31 -18.81
CA TYR A 350 -1.50 -4.62 -19.50
C TYR A 350 -2.88 -5.27 -19.29
N HIS A 351 -2.94 -6.48 -18.73
CA HIS A 351 -4.21 -7.15 -18.45
C HIS A 351 -4.93 -6.55 -17.23
N GLU A 352 -6.23 -6.77 -17.15
CA GLU A 352 -7.02 -6.50 -15.95
C GLU A 352 -6.97 -7.70 -15.00
N VAL A 353 -6.95 -7.45 -13.69
CA VAL A 353 -6.83 -8.51 -12.68
C VAL A 353 -7.94 -8.40 -11.64
N ILE A 354 -8.55 -9.55 -11.30
CA ILE A 354 -9.44 -9.74 -10.17
C ILE A 354 -8.72 -10.57 -9.12
N LEU A 355 -8.72 -10.07 -7.89
CA LEU A 355 -8.12 -10.77 -6.77
C LEU A 355 -9.20 -11.49 -5.97
N VAL A 356 -8.96 -12.77 -5.69
CA VAL A 356 -9.76 -13.59 -4.78
C VAL A 356 -8.87 -14.13 -3.67
N ASP A 357 -9.38 -14.18 -2.44
CA ASP A 357 -8.64 -14.65 -1.26
C ASP A 357 -7.29 -13.90 -1.02
N CYS A 358 -7.18 -12.71 -1.59
CA CYS A 358 -6.08 -11.78 -1.39
C CYS A 358 -6.47 -10.39 -1.89
N HIS A 359 -5.70 -9.38 -1.47
CA HIS A 359 -5.94 -7.98 -1.83
C HIS A 359 -4.67 -7.26 -2.33
N HIS A 360 -3.56 -7.98 -2.48
CA HIS A 360 -2.30 -7.45 -2.97
C HIS A 360 -1.76 -8.25 -4.15
N LEU A 361 -1.49 -7.55 -5.25
CA LEU A 361 -0.77 -8.09 -6.39
C LEU A 361 0.73 -7.86 -6.20
N ALA A 362 1.52 -8.93 -6.26
CA ALA A 362 2.97 -8.81 -6.14
C ALA A 362 3.57 -7.98 -7.30
N GLY A 363 4.67 -7.27 -7.03
CA GLY A 363 5.44 -6.57 -8.08
C GLY A 363 5.02 -5.15 -8.42
N GLY A 364 4.09 -4.53 -7.68
CA GLY A 364 3.71 -3.13 -7.89
C GLY A 364 2.76 -2.91 -9.06
N HIS A 365 1.94 -3.92 -9.38
CA HIS A 365 0.95 -3.87 -10.44
C HIS A 365 -0.49 -3.66 -9.93
N GLN A 366 -0.66 -3.07 -8.74
CA GLN A 366 -1.98 -2.90 -8.12
C GLN A 366 -2.95 -2.08 -9.00
N TYR A 367 -2.42 -1.24 -9.88
CA TYR A 367 -3.17 -0.48 -10.90
C TYR A 367 -4.00 -1.37 -11.86
N GLN A 368 -3.63 -2.65 -12.04
CA GLN A 368 -4.37 -3.63 -12.86
C GLN A 368 -5.66 -4.12 -12.20
N VAL A 369 -5.77 -3.99 -10.87
CA VAL A 369 -6.83 -4.61 -10.09
C VAL A 369 -8.16 -3.90 -10.36
N ARG A 370 -9.22 -4.67 -10.65
CA ARG A 370 -10.59 -4.14 -10.88
C ARG A 370 -11.59 -4.57 -9.81
N SER A 371 -11.36 -5.70 -9.17
CA SER A 371 -12.23 -6.23 -8.12
C SER A 371 -11.41 -7.07 -7.15
N ILE A 372 -11.83 -7.05 -5.88
CA ILE A 372 -11.22 -7.80 -4.79
C ILE A 372 -12.37 -8.50 -4.06
N ILE A 373 -12.29 -9.82 -3.96
CA ILE A 373 -13.18 -10.66 -3.16
C ILE A 373 -12.30 -11.30 -2.09
N ASP A 374 -12.38 -10.79 -0.88
CA ASP A 374 -11.45 -11.21 0.16
C ASP A 374 -12.14 -11.23 1.52
N HIS A 375 -11.74 -12.19 2.34
CA HIS A 375 -12.19 -12.39 3.70
C HIS A 375 -11.14 -11.99 4.75
N HIS A 376 -9.94 -11.58 4.31
CA HIS A 376 -8.90 -11.04 5.17
C HIS A 376 -9.17 -9.58 5.58
N ILE A 377 -8.48 -9.11 6.63
CA ILE A 377 -8.51 -7.71 7.05
C ILE A 377 -7.69 -6.87 6.08
N ILE A 378 -8.34 -5.90 5.44
CA ILE A 378 -7.73 -4.96 4.51
C ILE A 378 -7.60 -3.60 5.20
N GLY A 379 -6.36 -3.12 5.32
CA GLY A 379 -6.03 -1.80 5.88
C GLY A 379 -5.70 -0.74 4.83
N THR A 380 -5.78 -1.07 3.54
CA THR A 380 -5.33 -0.21 2.43
C THR A 380 -6.52 0.37 1.68
N GLU A 381 -6.39 1.62 1.24
CA GLU A 381 -7.34 2.25 0.32
C GLU A 381 -7.08 1.77 -1.11
N PHE A 382 -8.14 1.62 -1.91
CA PHE A 382 -8.07 1.25 -3.32
C PHE A 382 -8.62 2.35 -4.22
N PRO A 383 -8.23 2.41 -5.51
CA PRO A 383 -8.80 3.34 -6.47
C PRO A 383 -10.32 3.27 -6.53
N TYR A 384 -10.94 4.39 -6.91
CA TYR A 384 -12.39 4.55 -6.93
C TYR A 384 -13.15 3.51 -7.77
N TYR A 385 -12.49 2.94 -8.78
CA TYR A 385 -13.03 1.94 -9.71
C TYR A 385 -12.93 0.49 -9.19
N VAL A 386 -12.23 0.23 -8.08
CA VAL A 386 -12.07 -1.13 -7.56
C VAL A 386 -13.32 -1.56 -6.81
N ALA A 387 -13.92 -2.67 -7.24
CA ALA A 387 -15.01 -3.31 -6.51
C ALA A 387 -14.45 -4.10 -5.33
N LEU A 388 -14.54 -3.53 -4.13
CA LEU A 388 -14.12 -4.20 -2.90
C LEU A 388 -15.30 -4.96 -2.28
N SER A 389 -15.23 -6.29 -2.27
CA SER A 389 -16.14 -7.18 -1.54
C SER A 389 -15.40 -7.77 -0.35
N GLN A 390 -15.33 -6.98 0.73
CA GLN A 390 -14.62 -7.34 1.96
C GLN A 390 -15.63 -7.54 3.09
N GLU A 391 -15.62 -8.74 3.66
CA GLU A 391 -16.44 -9.07 4.83
C GLU A 391 -15.81 -10.19 5.64
N VAL A 392 -16.25 -10.33 6.89
CA VAL A 392 -15.88 -11.45 7.74
C VAL A 392 -16.65 -12.68 7.26
N SER A 393 -16.11 -13.34 6.24
CA SER A 393 -16.55 -14.67 5.77
C SER A 393 -15.48 -15.71 6.09
N TRP A 394 -15.87 -16.97 6.23
CA TRP A 394 -14.91 -18.03 6.52
C TRP A 394 -14.08 -18.43 5.30
N SER A 395 -14.59 -18.18 4.09
CA SER A 395 -13.91 -18.57 2.85
C SER A 395 -14.38 -17.70 1.69
N SER A 396 -13.45 -17.34 0.80
CA SER A 396 -13.78 -16.58 -0.42
C SER A 396 -14.66 -17.38 -1.38
N THR A 397 -14.68 -18.72 -1.32
CA THR A 397 -15.62 -19.54 -2.11
C THR A 397 -17.07 -19.19 -1.81
N LEU A 398 -17.41 -18.85 -0.56
CA LEU A 398 -18.75 -18.46 -0.14
C LEU A 398 -19.11 -17.07 -0.66
N GLN A 399 -18.17 -16.13 -0.62
CA GLN A 399 -18.34 -14.79 -1.18
C GLN A 399 -18.55 -14.86 -2.71
N VAL A 400 -17.80 -15.72 -3.40
CA VAL A 400 -18.00 -16.00 -4.83
C VAL A 400 -19.38 -16.62 -5.07
N TYR A 401 -19.81 -17.60 -4.26
CA TYR A 401 -21.14 -18.19 -4.40
C TYR A 401 -22.27 -17.16 -4.22
N ILE A 402 -22.14 -16.29 -3.22
CA ILE A 402 -23.08 -15.18 -2.98
C ILE A 402 -23.18 -14.31 -4.23
N LYS A 403 -22.05 -13.93 -4.84
CA LYS A 403 -22.05 -13.16 -6.09
C LYS A 403 -22.66 -13.91 -7.27
N ILE A 404 -22.49 -15.23 -7.36
CA ILE A 404 -23.17 -16.08 -8.36
C ILE A 404 -24.68 -15.94 -8.22
N LEU A 405 -25.21 -16.10 -6.99
CA LEU A 405 -26.63 -15.94 -6.69
C LEU A 405 -27.14 -14.54 -7.05
N GLY A 406 -26.40 -13.50 -6.67
CA GLY A 406 -26.81 -12.12 -6.96
C GLY A 406 -26.64 -11.69 -8.42
N SER A 407 -25.86 -12.44 -9.21
CA SER A 407 -25.76 -12.27 -10.66
C SER A 407 -26.87 -12.99 -11.43
N GLY A 408 -27.81 -13.65 -10.73
CA GLY A 408 -28.93 -14.38 -11.34
C GLY A 408 -28.59 -15.81 -11.75
N PHE A 409 -27.54 -16.39 -11.18
CA PHE A 409 -27.12 -17.76 -11.42
C PHE A 409 -27.26 -18.65 -10.18
N ASP A 410 -27.28 -19.96 -10.38
CA ASP A 410 -27.03 -20.96 -9.33
C ASP A 410 -26.17 -22.08 -9.91
N LEU A 411 -25.81 -23.08 -9.11
CA LEU A 411 -24.95 -24.18 -9.54
C LEU A 411 -25.75 -25.45 -9.81
N ASP A 412 -25.28 -26.26 -10.77
CA ASP A 412 -25.71 -27.66 -10.86
C ASP A 412 -25.10 -28.50 -9.71
N ALA A 413 -25.57 -29.73 -9.53
CA ALA A 413 -25.11 -30.61 -8.45
C ALA A 413 -23.59 -30.83 -8.47
N ARG A 414 -23.00 -30.98 -9.65
CA ARG A 414 -21.56 -31.24 -9.79
C ARG A 414 -20.72 -30.01 -9.47
N SER A 415 -21.11 -28.83 -9.94
CA SER A 415 -20.40 -27.58 -9.68
C SER A 415 -20.57 -27.14 -8.22
N ALA A 416 -21.76 -27.31 -7.64
CA ALA A 416 -22.00 -27.08 -6.22
C ALA A 416 -21.11 -27.96 -5.33
N ARG A 417 -20.91 -29.23 -5.71
CA ARG A 417 -19.99 -30.12 -5.01
C ARG A 417 -18.55 -29.60 -5.00
N ILE A 418 -18.03 -29.16 -6.14
CA ILE A 418 -16.66 -28.63 -6.26
C ILE A 418 -16.46 -27.44 -5.31
N LEU A 419 -17.39 -26.48 -5.33
CA LEU A 419 -17.31 -25.30 -4.48
C LEU A 419 -17.47 -25.64 -3.00
N LEU A 420 -18.38 -26.57 -2.66
CA LEU A 420 -18.59 -27.04 -1.29
C LEU A 420 -17.36 -27.76 -0.73
N GLU A 421 -16.77 -28.69 -1.48
CA GLU A 421 -15.59 -29.45 -1.04
C GLU A 421 -14.39 -28.52 -0.76
N ALA A 422 -14.17 -27.51 -1.62
CA ALA A 422 -13.15 -26.49 -1.39
C ALA A 422 -13.44 -25.68 -0.11
N THR A 423 -14.71 -25.28 0.08
CA THR A 423 -15.16 -24.56 1.28
C THR A 423 -14.94 -25.38 2.55
N GLU A 424 -15.24 -26.69 2.53
CA GLU A 424 -15.15 -27.54 3.72
C GLU A 424 -13.69 -27.80 4.15
N ILE A 425 -12.75 -27.84 3.21
CA ILE A 425 -11.30 -27.94 3.51
C ILE A 425 -10.80 -26.73 4.29
N GLU A 426 -11.24 -25.53 3.92
CA GLU A 426 -10.84 -24.29 4.57
C GLU A 426 -11.58 -24.09 5.90
N SER A 427 -12.90 -24.29 5.87
CA SER A 427 -13.78 -23.82 6.92
C SER A 427 -13.98 -24.77 8.10
N GLU A 428 -13.56 -26.03 7.97
CA GLU A 428 -13.75 -27.13 8.93
C GLU A 428 -15.19 -27.32 9.40
N PRO A 429 -15.83 -28.48 9.16
CA PRO A 429 -17.22 -28.70 9.55
C PRO A 429 -17.55 -28.39 11.02
N SER A 430 -16.60 -28.62 11.93
CA SER A 430 -16.76 -28.34 13.37
C SER A 430 -16.79 -26.83 13.72
N LEU A 431 -16.25 -25.97 12.85
CA LEU A 431 -16.25 -24.52 13.03
C LEU A 431 -17.45 -23.82 12.36
N MET A 432 -18.31 -24.55 11.65
CA MET A 432 -19.46 -23.98 10.93
C MET A 432 -20.45 -23.24 11.83
N GLN A 433 -20.61 -23.67 13.08
CA GLN A 433 -21.50 -23.00 14.04
C GLN A 433 -20.98 -21.61 14.47
N ALA A 434 -19.69 -21.32 14.26
CA ALA A 434 -19.07 -20.04 14.58
C ALA A 434 -19.11 -19.05 13.41
N MET A 435 -19.59 -19.46 12.24
CA MET A 435 -19.70 -18.62 11.04
C MET A 435 -20.84 -17.62 11.13
N SER A 436 -20.80 -16.59 10.28
CA SER A 436 -21.94 -15.70 10.05
C SER A 436 -23.17 -16.49 9.61
N ARG A 437 -24.36 -15.99 9.94
CA ARG A 437 -25.63 -16.59 9.50
C ARG A 437 -25.73 -16.68 7.97
N ILE A 438 -25.20 -15.70 7.25
CA ILE A 438 -25.22 -15.70 5.78
C ILE A 438 -24.35 -16.82 5.23
N ASP A 439 -23.13 -17.02 5.77
CA ASP A 439 -22.26 -18.14 5.38
C ASP A 439 -22.91 -19.50 5.66
N GLN A 440 -23.55 -19.64 6.83
CA GLN A 440 -24.27 -20.88 7.18
C GLN A 440 -25.41 -21.18 6.17
N MET A 441 -26.14 -20.14 5.74
CA MET A 441 -27.19 -20.27 4.74
C MET A 441 -26.63 -20.62 3.36
N ALA A 442 -25.51 -20.02 2.96
CA ALA A 442 -24.81 -20.32 1.71
C ALA A 442 -24.34 -21.79 1.68
N ILE A 443 -23.69 -22.27 2.74
CA ILE A 443 -23.27 -23.67 2.88
C ILE A 443 -24.47 -24.62 2.85
N HIS A 444 -25.55 -24.28 3.56
CA HIS A 444 -26.75 -25.10 3.57
C HIS A 444 -27.35 -25.26 2.17
N ARG A 445 -27.38 -24.17 1.39
CA ARG A 445 -27.84 -24.19 -0.01
C ARG A 445 -26.92 -25.06 -0.87
N LEU A 446 -25.60 -24.86 -0.78
CA LEU A 446 -24.62 -25.68 -1.52
C LEU A 446 -24.76 -27.17 -1.21
N ARG A 447 -24.92 -27.55 0.07
CA ARG A 447 -25.16 -28.95 0.47
C ARG A 447 -26.45 -29.51 -0.12
N THR A 448 -27.51 -28.71 -0.14
CA THR A 448 -28.81 -29.09 -0.72
C THR A 448 -28.70 -29.37 -2.23
N ILE A 449 -27.92 -28.57 -2.95
CA ILE A 449 -27.71 -28.73 -4.40
C ILE A 449 -26.77 -29.89 -4.70
N ALA A 450 -25.64 -29.99 -3.99
CA ALA A 450 -24.59 -30.98 -4.25
C ALA A 450 -25.10 -32.40 -4.06
N GLN A 451 -25.99 -32.64 -3.08
CA GLN A 451 -26.56 -33.92 -2.64
C GLN A 451 -25.54 -34.96 -2.14
N GLN A 452 -24.42 -35.13 -2.85
CA GLN A 452 -23.30 -36.00 -2.52
C GLN A 452 -21.99 -35.22 -2.61
N CYS A 453 -21.18 -35.33 -1.56
CA CYS A 453 -19.84 -34.76 -1.50
C CYS A 453 -18.86 -35.82 -0.99
N THR A 454 -17.59 -35.63 -1.34
CA THR A 454 -16.49 -36.36 -0.73
C THR A 454 -16.50 -36.09 0.77
N SER A 455 -16.28 -37.12 1.59
CA SER A 455 -16.26 -36.91 3.03
C SER A 455 -15.11 -35.96 3.40
N TYR A 456 -15.32 -35.09 4.40
CA TYR A 456 -14.25 -34.22 4.91
C TYR A 456 -12.99 -35.03 5.27
N GLN A 457 -13.18 -36.25 5.79
CA GLN A 457 -12.06 -37.15 6.08
C GLN A 457 -11.23 -37.50 4.85
N ASP A 458 -11.88 -37.81 3.72
CA ASP A 458 -11.16 -38.19 2.51
C ASP A 458 -10.51 -36.98 1.83
N LEU A 459 -11.14 -35.80 1.89
CA LEU A 459 -10.52 -34.54 1.45
C LEU A 459 -9.25 -34.23 2.24
N MET A 460 -9.28 -34.42 3.56
CA MET A 460 -8.12 -34.19 4.41
C MET A 460 -7.02 -35.25 4.25
N LYS A 461 -7.36 -36.52 3.96
CA LYS A 461 -6.37 -37.53 3.56
C LYS A 461 -5.61 -37.08 2.33
N LEU A 462 -6.31 -36.56 1.32
CA LEU A 462 -5.67 -36.06 0.10
C LEU A 462 -4.71 -34.88 0.38
N LEU A 463 -5.11 -33.98 1.28
CA LEU A 463 -4.27 -32.85 1.69
C LEU A 463 -3.00 -33.30 2.42
N VAL A 464 -3.11 -34.27 3.35
CA VAL A 464 -2.00 -34.72 4.19
C VAL A 464 -1.11 -35.75 3.51
N ASP A 465 -1.67 -36.70 2.77
CA ASP A 465 -0.92 -37.81 2.15
C ASP A 465 -0.41 -37.46 0.74
N GLY A 466 -1.02 -36.47 0.06
CA GLY A 466 -0.70 -36.12 -1.33
C GLY A 466 0.64 -35.38 -1.55
N ASN A 467 1.36 -35.00 -0.49
CA ASN A 467 2.42 -33.98 -0.53
C ASN A 467 3.85 -34.47 -0.27
N ALA A 468 4.21 -35.70 -0.69
CA ALA A 468 5.57 -36.21 -0.50
C ALA A 468 6.69 -35.39 -1.20
N GLN A 469 6.36 -34.46 -2.10
CA GLN A 469 7.34 -33.66 -2.87
C GLN A 469 7.49 -32.18 -2.43
N ASN A 470 6.63 -31.64 -1.57
CA ASN A 470 6.66 -30.22 -1.18
C ASN A 470 7.10 -30.02 0.28
N ASP A 471 7.79 -28.91 0.60
CA ASP A 471 8.14 -28.51 1.98
C ASP A 471 6.84 -28.14 2.74
N PRO A 472 6.36 -28.95 3.71
CA PRO A 472 5.08 -28.71 4.39
C PRO A 472 5.06 -27.38 5.14
N PHE A 473 6.23 -26.84 5.49
CA PHE A 473 6.34 -25.51 6.10
C PHE A 473 5.86 -24.41 5.14
N LEU A 474 6.16 -24.51 3.84
CA LEU A 474 5.84 -23.48 2.85
C LEU A 474 4.44 -23.64 2.24
N GLU A 475 3.81 -24.78 2.42
CA GLU A 475 2.54 -25.10 1.76
C GLU A 475 1.42 -24.13 2.15
N ASP A 476 1.29 -23.84 3.44
CA ASP A 476 0.36 -22.85 4.00
C ASP A 476 1.12 -21.82 4.87
N TYR A 477 2.19 -21.26 4.27
CA TYR A 477 2.96 -20.16 4.84
C TYR A 477 2.45 -18.81 4.33
N LYS A 478 2.07 -17.93 5.26
CA LYS A 478 1.77 -16.52 5.01
C LYS A 478 2.80 -15.63 5.69
N GLU A 479 3.07 -14.48 5.07
CA GLU A 479 4.03 -13.49 5.57
C GLU A 479 3.36 -12.12 5.59
N THR A 480 3.40 -11.48 6.75
CA THR A 480 2.98 -10.09 6.94
C THR A 480 4.16 -9.28 7.48
N SER A 481 4.07 -8.76 8.70
CA SER A 481 5.22 -8.25 9.47
C SER A 481 6.02 -9.37 10.17
N TYR A 482 5.53 -10.61 10.07
CA TYR A 482 6.14 -11.82 10.62
C TYR A 482 5.67 -13.06 9.82
N GLY A 483 6.33 -14.19 10.01
CA GLY A 483 5.98 -15.44 9.32
C GLY A 483 4.93 -16.25 10.09
N PHE A 484 3.99 -16.90 9.38
CA PHE A 484 3.00 -17.80 9.97
C PHE A 484 2.82 -19.03 9.09
N ALA A 485 3.18 -20.22 9.59
CA ALA A 485 2.99 -21.50 8.91
C ALA A 485 1.93 -22.34 9.63
N VAL A 486 0.98 -22.89 8.88
CA VAL A 486 0.04 -23.92 9.37
C VAL A 486 0.42 -25.25 8.72
N ILE A 487 0.54 -26.30 9.53
CA ILE A 487 0.98 -27.62 9.09
C ILE A 487 -0.01 -28.64 9.61
N LYS A 488 -0.67 -29.36 8.70
CA LYS A 488 -1.61 -30.43 9.02
C LYS A 488 -0.89 -31.76 8.81
N SER A 489 -0.81 -32.62 9.84
CA SER A 489 -0.08 -33.89 9.74
C SER A 489 -0.62 -34.97 10.69
N GLN A 490 -0.15 -36.20 10.55
CA GLN A 490 -0.42 -37.30 11.51
C GLN A 490 0.59 -37.33 12.66
N LYS A 491 1.76 -36.71 12.48
CA LYS A 491 2.86 -36.72 13.44
C LYS A 491 3.51 -35.37 13.54
N PHE A 492 3.97 -35.06 14.74
CA PHE A 492 4.76 -33.88 15.01
C PHE A 492 6.15 -33.98 14.38
N ALA A 493 6.56 -32.91 13.70
CA ALA A 493 7.92 -32.74 13.20
C ALA A 493 8.56 -31.48 13.82
N SER A 494 9.89 -31.39 13.76
CA SER A 494 10.59 -30.17 14.16
C SER A 494 10.75 -29.26 12.95
N TYR A 495 10.29 -28.01 13.08
CA TYR A 495 10.46 -26.96 12.07
C TYR A 495 11.31 -25.80 12.59
N GLN A 496 12.01 -25.98 13.71
CA GLN A 496 12.79 -24.94 14.36
C GLN A 496 13.85 -24.35 13.43
N ASP A 497 14.72 -25.20 12.86
CA ASP A 497 15.80 -24.74 11.99
C ASP A 497 15.27 -24.04 10.75
N ARG A 498 14.14 -24.52 10.20
CA ARG A 498 13.47 -23.92 9.04
C ARG A 498 12.92 -22.54 9.37
N ALA A 499 12.20 -22.40 10.48
CA ALA A 499 11.61 -21.14 10.93
C ALA A 499 12.69 -20.11 11.29
N LEU A 500 13.75 -20.52 12.00
CA LEU A 500 14.87 -19.64 12.34
C LEU A 500 15.64 -19.19 11.10
N ARG A 501 15.85 -20.08 10.12
CA ARG A 501 16.45 -19.71 8.83
C ARG A 501 15.56 -18.71 8.07
N ASN A 502 14.25 -18.94 8.01
CA ASN A 502 13.30 -18.01 7.39
C ASN A 502 13.34 -16.63 8.05
N ASN A 503 13.41 -16.56 9.39
CA ASN A 503 13.58 -15.30 10.12
C ASN A 503 14.86 -14.56 9.73
N ILE A 504 15.98 -15.27 9.52
CA ILE A 504 17.26 -14.67 9.12
C ILE A 504 17.19 -14.20 7.67
N GLU A 505 16.80 -15.09 6.74
CA GLU A 505 16.75 -14.83 5.30
C GLU A 505 15.82 -13.66 4.94
N LYS A 506 14.71 -13.53 5.66
CA LYS A 506 13.69 -12.51 5.41
C LYS A 506 13.70 -11.36 6.41
N HIS A 507 14.65 -11.37 7.35
CA HIS A 507 14.77 -10.39 8.43
C HIS A 507 13.47 -10.18 9.24
N LEU A 508 12.79 -11.27 9.60
CA LEU A 508 11.54 -11.23 10.37
C LEU A 508 11.82 -11.34 11.89
N PRO A 509 11.05 -10.66 12.76
CA PRO A 509 11.22 -10.76 14.21
C PRO A 509 10.72 -12.09 14.78
N LEU A 510 9.78 -12.74 14.10
CA LEU A 510 9.05 -13.92 14.56
C LEU A 510 8.62 -14.78 13.37
N THR A 511 8.65 -16.10 13.55
CA THR A 511 7.87 -17.05 12.76
C THR A 511 7.05 -17.92 13.71
N VAL A 512 5.74 -17.96 13.51
CA VAL A 512 4.82 -18.84 14.23
C VAL A 512 4.61 -20.11 13.40
N VAL A 513 4.79 -21.27 14.00
CA VAL A 513 4.50 -22.57 13.36
C VAL A 513 3.42 -23.27 14.16
N LYS A 514 2.25 -23.42 13.54
CA LYS A 514 1.11 -24.16 14.09
C LYS A 514 1.05 -25.52 13.43
N GLN A 515 1.20 -26.59 14.21
CA GLN A 515 1.04 -27.97 13.77
C GLN A 515 -0.24 -28.55 14.33
N VAL A 516 -1.11 -29.07 13.47
CA VAL A 516 -2.36 -29.73 13.83
C VAL A 516 -2.24 -31.21 13.53
N ILE A 517 -2.39 -32.02 14.57
CA ILE A 517 -2.29 -33.48 14.49
C ILE A 517 -3.67 -34.09 14.47
N TYR A 518 -3.91 -34.89 13.43
CA TYR A 518 -5.13 -35.69 13.27
C TYR A 518 -4.84 -37.16 13.57
N THR A 519 -5.87 -37.91 13.97
CA THR A 519 -5.73 -39.35 14.25
C THR A 519 -5.64 -40.18 12.97
N ASP A 520 -4.94 -41.32 13.02
CA ASP A 520 -4.81 -42.27 11.90
C ASP A 520 -6.16 -42.85 11.41
N HIS A 521 -7.25 -42.68 12.19
CA HIS A 521 -8.57 -43.25 11.92
C HIS A 521 -9.67 -42.22 11.65
N GLY A 522 -9.36 -40.92 11.63
CA GLY A 522 -10.34 -39.88 11.31
C GLY A 522 -9.83 -38.45 11.44
N PHE A 523 -10.21 -37.60 10.48
CA PHE A 523 -10.01 -36.14 10.51
C PHE A 523 -11.18 -35.39 11.16
N GLU A 524 -12.11 -36.09 11.82
CA GLU A 524 -13.31 -35.47 12.44
C GLU A 524 -12.99 -34.54 13.61
N SER A 525 -11.85 -34.75 14.27
CA SER A 525 -11.38 -33.89 15.35
C SER A 525 -9.86 -33.82 15.36
N SER A 526 -9.33 -32.67 15.75
CA SER A 526 -7.90 -32.53 16.04
C SER A 526 -7.56 -33.33 17.30
N LEU A 527 -6.61 -34.25 17.21
CA LEU A 527 -6.09 -34.95 18.38
C LEU A 527 -5.35 -33.97 19.30
N CYS A 528 -4.48 -33.18 18.68
CA CYS A 528 -3.62 -32.25 19.36
C CYS A 528 -3.17 -31.14 18.41
N GLU A 529 -3.02 -29.93 18.91
CA GLU A 529 -2.41 -28.82 18.21
C GLU A 529 -1.19 -28.32 19.00
N ARG A 530 -0.14 -27.93 18.26
CA ARG A 530 1.08 -27.35 18.80
C ARG A 530 1.40 -26.05 18.08
N ILE A 531 1.35 -24.94 18.79
CA ILE A 531 1.76 -23.62 18.29
C ILE A 531 3.15 -23.32 18.86
N SER A 532 4.16 -23.25 18.01
CA SER A 532 5.55 -22.96 18.37
C SER A 532 5.93 -21.55 17.91
N LEU A 533 6.51 -20.75 18.82
CA LEU A 533 6.92 -19.38 18.57
C LEU A 533 8.44 -19.31 18.41
N TYR A 534 8.92 -19.09 17.18
CA TYR A 534 10.34 -19.01 16.87
C TYR A 534 10.76 -17.55 16.67
N PHE A 535 11.42 -17.00 17.67
CA PHE A 535 11.88 -15.61 17.69
C PHE A 535 13.24 -15.45 17.02
N ASN A 536 13.48 -14.31 16.40
CA ASN A 536 14.77 -13.96 15.81
C ASN A 536 15.65 -13.25 16.85
N ASP A 537 16.78 -13.86 17.20
CA ASP A 537 17.72 -13.30 18.19
C ASP A 537 18.48 -12.06 17.69
N ASN A 538 18.39 -11.74 16.39
CA ASN A 538 18.94 -10.49 15.84
C ASN A 538 18.10 -9.25 16.20
N PHE A 539 16.86 -9.45 16.66
CA PHE A 539 16.01 -8.37 17.14
C PHE A 539 16.20 -8.19 18.64
N TYR A 540 16.08 -6.94 19.11
CA TYR A 540 16.10 -6.65 20.54
C TYR A 540 14.86 -7.24 21.21
N ASP A 541 14.92 -7.48 22.53
CA ASP A 541 13.75 -7.92 23.29
C ASP A 541 13.49 -6.98 24.47
N LYS A 542 12.40 -6.22 24.35
CA LYS A 542 11.90 -5.29 25.39
C LYS A 542 10.48 -5.68 25.75
N GLY A 543 10.31 -6.93 26.20
CA GLY A 543 9.01 -7.54 26.51
C GLY A 543 8.25 -8.04 25.29
N PHE A 544 8.88 -8.13 24.12
CA PHE A 544 8.22 -8.61 22.90
C PHE A 544 7.93 -10.10 22.99
N ARG A 545 8.90 -10.91 23.44
CA ARG A 545 8.73 -12.37 23.54
C ARG A 545 7.62 -12.74 24.50
N ASP A 546 7.58 -12.08 25.66
CA ASP A 546 6.57 -12.36 26.68
C ASP A 546 5.19 -11.89 26.24
N ALA A 547 5.08 -10.71 25.61
CA ALA A 547 3.81 -10.25 25.04
C ALA A 547 3.23 -11.22 24.01
N ILE A 548 4.05 -11.70 23.07
CA ILE A 548 3.61 -12.69 22.07
C ILE A 548 3.18 -13.99 22.74
N LYS A 549 3.94 -14.52 23.71
CA LYS A 549 3.59 -15.75 24.43
C LYS A 549 2.27 -15.61 25.19
N ASP A 550 2.10 -14.52 25.92
CA ASP A 550 0.92 -14.28 26.76
C ASP A 550 -0.34 -14.08 25.92
N VAL A 551 -0.23 -13.30 24.83
CA VAL A 551 -1.35 -13.08 23.93
C VAL A 551 -1.74 -14.33 23.15
N THR A 552 -0.76 -15.12 22.69
CA THR A 552 -1.06 -16.41 22.04
C THR A 552 -1.76 -17.35 23.02
N LEU A 553 -1.28 -17.45 24.27
CA LEU A 553 -1.90 -18.28 25.30
C LEU A 553 -3.33 -17.83 25.60
N ALA A 554 -3.54 -16.52 25.83
CA ALA A 554 -4.87 -15.97 26.12
C ALA A 554 -5.87 -16.18 24.96
N ALA A 555 -5.41 -16.08 23.71
CA ALA A 555 -6.25 -16.35 22.55
C ALA A 555 -6.68 -17.82 22.50
N CYS A 556 -5.75 -18.75 22.74
CA CYS A 556 -6.05 -20.17 22.83
C CYS A 556 -6.97 -20.52 24.01
N ASP A 557 -6.72 -19.93 25.19
CA ASP A 557 -7.55 -20.13 26.39
C ASP A 557 -8.98 -19.62 26.19
N ALA A 558 -9.15 -18.46 25.56
CA ALA A 558 -10.47 -17.92 25.25
C ALA A 558 -11.25 -18.79 24.26
N PHE A 559 -10.53 -19.40 23.30
CA PHE A 559 -11.17 -20.18 22.25
C PHE A 559 -11.50 -21.63 22.67
N HIS A 560 -10.57 -22.31 23.34
CA HIS A 560 -10.68 -23.73 23.71
C HIS A 560 -11.04 -23.98 25.18
N GLY A 561 -10.86 -22.97 26.03
CA GLY A 561 -10.95 -23.09 27.49
C GLY A 561 -9.60 -23.45 28.13
N PRO A 562 -9.26 -22.88 29.29
CA PRO A 562 -7.92 -22.99 29.89
C PRO A 562 -7.57 -24.40 30.36
N GLN A 563 -8.53 -25.32 30.48
CA GLN A 563 -8.22 -26.72 30.85
C GLN A 563 -7.61 -27.52 29.68
N GLN A 564 -7.82 -27.08 28.44
CA GLN A 564 -7.36 -27.80 27.24
C GLN A 564 -6.03 -27.27 26.69
N VAL A 565 -5.54 -26.17 27.27
CA VAL A 565 -4.37 -25.44 26.79
C VAL A 565 -3.27 -25.51 27.84
N SER A 566 -2.05 -25.78 27.40
CA SER A 566 -0.88 -25.77 28.26
C SER A 566 0.30 -25.09 27.57
N ARG A 567 1.12 -24.36 28.34
CA ARG A 567 2.30 -23.66 27.83
C ARG A 567 3.57 -24.31 28.37
N ASN A 568 4.51 -24.60 27.47
CA ASN A 568 5.87 -24.98 27.81
C ASN A 568 6.85 -24.08 27.05
N GLY A 569 7.43 -23.09 27.75
CA GLY A 569 8.32 -22.10 27.14
C GLY A 569 7.63 -21.31 26.02
N SER A 570 8.18 -21.40 24.81
CA SER A 570 7.66 -20.75 23.59
C SER A 570 6.68 -21.63 22.79
N THR A 571 6.20 -22.71 23.41
CA THR A 571 5.28 -23.66 22.77
C THR A 571 3.98 -23.73 23.54
N ILE A 572 2.86 -23.66 22.83
CA ILE A 572 1.52 -23.86 23.34
C ILE A 572 1.00 -25.17 22.78
N MET A 573 0.55 -26.05 23.68
CA MET A 573 -0.03 -27.35 23.38
C MET A 573 -1.52 -27.30 23.70
N ILE A 574 -2.33 -27.74 22.75
CA ILE A 574 -3.78 -27.84 22.89
C ILE A 574 -4.16 -29.29 22.65
N THR A 575 -4.92 -29.88 23.56
CA THR A 575 -5.27 -31.31 23.52
C THR A 575 -6.76 -31.50 23.73
N GLY A 576 -7.35 -32.55 23.16
CA GLY A 576 -8.74 -32.93 23.49
C GLY A 576 -9.79 -31.93 22.99
N VAL A 577 -9.50 -31.20 21.90
CA VAL A 577 -10.39 -30.20 21.32
C VAL A 577 -10.97 -30.68 19.99
N PRO A 578 -12.25 -30.37 19.68
CA PRO A 578 -12.90 -30.85 18.46
C PRO A 578 -12.45 -30.11 17.18
N SER A 579 -11.72 -29.00 17.32
CA SER A 579 -11.34 -28.11 16.22
C SER A 579 -9.98 -27.47 16.49
N GLN A 580 -9.24 -27.11 15.45
CA GLN A 580 -7.99 -26.34 15.60
C GLN A 580 -8.26 -24.85 15.89
N THR A 581 -7.26 -24.15 16.43
CA THR A 581 -7.29 -22.70 16.65
C THR A 581 -7.27 -21.95 15.32
N PRO A 582 -8.27 -21.13 14.96
CA PRO A 582 -8.27 -20.47 13.64
C PRO A 582 -7.07 -19.52 13.44
N ARG A 583 -6.45 -19.54 12.25
CA ARG A 583 -5.43 -18.53 11.89
C ARG A 583 -6.01 -17.12 11.90
N LEU A 584 -7.28 -16.98 11.50
CA LEU A 584 -8.05 -15.73 11.54
C LEU A 584 -8.20 -15.14 12.97
N LEU A 585 -8.04 -15.96 14.01
CA LEU A 585 -7.97 -15.50 15.40
C LEU A 585 -6.55 -15.06 15.77
N LEU A 586 -5.56 -15.91 15.53
CA LEU A 586 -4.19 -15.67 16.02
C LEU A 586 -3.48 -14.56 15.25
N MET A 587 -3.57 -14.55 13.92
CA MET A 587 -2.75 -13.65 13.11
C MET A 587 -3.03 -12.16 13.37
N PRO A 588 -4.29 -11.70 13.33
CA PRO A 588 -4.62 -10.29 13.61
C PRO A 588 -4.27 -9.86 15.04
N THR A 589 -4.45 -10.77 15.99
CA THR A 589 -4.21 -10.52 17.43
C THR A 589 -2.72 -10.26 17.71
N LEU A 590 -1.82 -10.97 17.03
CA LEU A 590 -0.38 -10.81 17.19
C LEU A 590 0.18 -9.64 16.36
N GLU A 591 -0.44 -9.33 15.22
CA GLU A 591 0.08 -8.31 14.29
C GLU A 591 0.25 -6.93 14.94
N GLY A 592 -0.68 -6.52 15.81
CA GLY A 592 -0.56 -5.24 16.53
C GLY A 592 0.66 -5.15 17.46
N ILE A 593 1.07 -6.27 18.06
CA ILE A 593 2.26 -6.35 18.92
C ILE A 593 3.52 -6.33 18.06
N VAL A 594 3.53 -7.09 16.96
CA VAL A 594 4.65 -7.13 16.01
C VAL A 594 4.88 -5.76 15.37
N LYS A 595 3.82 -5.07 14.92
CA LYS A 595 3.93 -3.73 14.35
C LYS A 595 4.54 -2.75 15.34
N GLU A 596 4.02 -2.70 16.57
CA GLU A 596 4.60 -1.85 17.62
C GLU A 596 6.06 -2.22 17.91
N HIS A 597 6.43 -3.50 17.89
CA HIS A 597 7.82 -3.93 18.01
C HIS A 597 8.70 -3.38 16.87
N LEU A 598 8.23 -3.42 15.63
CA LEU A 598 8.96 -2.93 14.45
C LEU A 598 9.00 -1.40 14.31
N ARG A 599 8.26 -0.64 15.12
CA ARG A 599 8.36 0.85 15.15
C ARG A 599 9.71 1.37 15.62
N LEU A 600 10.53 0.52 16.23
CA LEU A 600 11.89 0.83 16.62
C LEU A 600 12.79 -0.30 16.13
N PHE A 601 14.03 0.03 15.75
CA PHE A 601 15.08 -0.97 15.54
C PHE A 601 16.34 -0.58 16.29
N TYR A 602 17.14 -1.57 16.69
CA TYR A 602 18.41 -1.33 17.36
C TYR A 602 19.56 -1.34 16.35
N SER A 603 20.39 -0.30 16.34
CA SER A 603 21.63 -0.26 15.57
C SER A 603 22.81 -0.64 16.47
N LYS A 604 23.53 -1.69 16.08
CA LYS A 604 24.76 -2.11 16.79
C LYS A 604 25.89 -1.11 16.57
N THR A 605 25.92 -0.46 15.41
CA THR A 605 27.02 0.44 15.02
C THR A 605 27.04 1.72 15.83
N ILE A 606 25.87 2.25 16.21
CA ILE A 606 25.76 3.45 17.06
C ILE A 606 25.23 3.15 18.48
N GLN A 607 24.92 1.89 18.77
CA GLN A 607 24.44 1.38 20.06
C GLN A 607 23.19 2.11 20.60
N MET A 608 22.23 2.38 19.71
CA MET A 608 21.00 3.08 20.06
C MET A 608 19.78 2.48 19.38
N TYR A 609 18.60 2.73 19.97
CA TYR A 609 17.30 2.42 19.39
C TYR A 609 16.85 3.57 18.51
N ILE A 610 16.44 3.27 17.29
CA ILE A 610 16.09 4.25 16.27
C ILE A 610 14.62 4.09 15.95
N SER A 611 13.86 5.18 16.05
CA SER A 611 12.44 5.17 15.65
C SER A 611 12.31 5.02 14.14
N CYS A 612 11.42 4.17 13.66
CA CYS A 612 11.00 4.15 12.25
C CYS A 612 10.10 5.35 11.91
N GLY A 613 9.48 5.98 12.91
CA GLY A 613 8.69 7.20 12.76
C GLY A 613 9.50 8.48 12.98
N PHE A 614 8.79 9.61 12.90
CA PHE A 614 9.34 10.95 13.16
C PHE A 614 8.57 11.66 14.27
N PHE A 615 9.20 12.65 14.89
CA PHE A 615 8.53 13.49 15.88
C PHE A 615 7.37 14.27 15.24
N ASN A 616 6.25 14.38 15.95
CA ASN A 616 5.07 15.15 15.56
C ASN A 616 4.50 15.94 16.76
N SER A 617 4.40 17.27 16.64
CA SER A 617 3.98 18.16 17.74
C SER A 617 2.47 18.16 18.00
N GLY A 618 1.64 17.64 17.08
CA GLY A 618 0.17 17.74 17.14
C GLY A 618 -0.55 16.56 17.79
N THR A 619 0.15 15.48 18.11
CA THR A 619 -0.42 14.27 18.71
C THR A 619 0.57 13.73 19.73
N GLU A 620 0.12 13.24 20.88
CA GLU A 620 0.95 12.42 21.78
C GLU A 620 1.51 11.17 21.06
N ALA A 621 1.08 10.87 19.84
CA ALA A 621 1.58 9.82 18.96
C ALA A 621 2.65 10.33 17.97
N TYR A 622 3.80 9.65 17.97
CA TYR A 622 4.79 9.65 16.89
C TYR A 622 4.12 9.27 15.56
N GLY A 623 4.32 10.08 14.52
CA GLY A 623 3.86 9.74 13.19
C GLY A 623 4.55 8.45 12.75
N ASP A 624 3.76 7.38 12.60
CA ASP A 624 4.27 6.15 12.02
C ASP A 624 4.55 6.41 10.53
N SER A 625 5.72 6.01 10.02
CA SER A 625 6.00 6.08 8.57
C SER A 625 4.96 5.29 7.76
N LEU A 626 4.24 4.37 8.42
CA LEU A 626 3.16 3.57 7.84
C LEU A 626 1.80 4.29 7.78
N GLU A 627 1.59 5.40 8.51
CA GLU A 627 0.27 6.07 8.59
C GLU A 627 0.03 7.15 7.52
N ASN A 628 0.93 7.32 6.54
CA ASN A 628 0.78 8.18 5.35
C ASN A 628 0.33 9.64 5.61
N ARG A 629 0.41 10.13 6.85
CA ARG A 629 0.08 11.51 7.21
C ARG A 629 1.36 12.27 7.51
N PRO A 630 1.72 13.29 6.72
CA PRO A 630 2.89 14.11 7.03
C PRO A 630 2.64 14.85 8.36
N PRO A 631 3.56 14.77 9.33
CA PRO A 631 3.49 15.59 10.52
C PRO A 631 3.61 17.05 10.09
N THR A 632 2.87 17.91 10.76
CA THR A 632 2.99 19.36 10.58
C THR A 632 3.82 19.90 11.72
N THR A 633 5.12 19.65 11.66
CA THR A 633 6.07 20.18 12.63
C THR A 633 6.70 21.43 12.07
N PHE A 634 6.70 22.51 12.83
CA PHE A 634 7.29 23.79 12.46
C PHE A 634 8.59 23.99 13.27
N MET A 635 9.51 23.04 13.17
CA MET A 635 10.72 23.00 14.01
C MET A 635 11.97 23.37 13.21
N SER A 636 12.85 24.13 13.84
CA SER A 636 14.23 24.38 13.40
C SER A 636 15.20 23.47 14.14
N TYR A 637 16.45 23.43 13.69
CA TYR A 637 17.50 22.69 14.39
C TYR A 637 17.63 23.15 15.85
N ASP A 638 17.64 24.46 16.10
CA ASP A 638 17.79 24.97 17.47
C ASP A 638 16.55 24.70 18.34
N ASP A 639 15.34 24.66 17.78
CA ASP A 639 14.15 24.23 18.54
C ASP A 639 14.31 22.77 18.98
N VAL A 640 14.80 21.90 18.09
CA VAL A 640 15.05 20.48 18.41
C VAL A 640 16.13 20.36 19.49
N LYS A 641 17.23 21.12 19.39
CA LYS A 641 18.27 21.13 20.43
C LYS A 641 17.74 21.64 21.77
N ALA A 642 16.92 22.68 21.78
CA ALA A 642 16.29 23.20 23.00
C ALA A 642 15.32 22.18 23.61
N LEU A 643 14.48 21.56 22.78
CA LEU A 643 13.52 20.52 23.16
C LEU A 643 14.22 19.29 23.78
N LEU A 644 15.39 18.93 23.26
CA LEU A 644 16.16 17.77 23.73
C LEU A 644 17.20 18.13 24.80
N ALA A 645 17.40 19.40 25.15
CA ALA A 645 18.48 19.83 26.04
C ALA A 645 18.41 19.18 27.44
N ASN A 646 17.19 18.91 27.92
CA ASN A 646 16.95 18.29 29.23
C ASN A 646 16.66 16.78 29.13
N GLN A 647 16.74 16.20 27.94
CA GLN A 647 16.48 14.78 27.72
C GLN A 647 17.79 13.99 27.80
N THR A 648 17.90 13.09 28.77
CA THR A 648 19.12 12.27 28.94
C THR A 648 19.12 11.02 28.09
N ASN A 649 17.93 10.53 27.70
CA ASN A 649 17.74 9.25 27.01
C ASN A 649 17.44 9.42 25.51
N THR A 650 17.23 10.64 25.03
CA THR A 650 16.73 10.91 23.67
C THR A 650 17.65 11.89 22.93
N SER A 651 17.94 11.59 21.67
CA SER A 651 18.74 12.40 20.75
C SER A 651 18.21 12.22 19.32
N PHE A 652 18.98 12.67 18.32
CA PHE A 652 18.73 12.39 16.91
C PHE A 652 20.07 12.17 16.19
N MET A 653 20.06 11.50 15.04
CA MET A 653 21.30 11.07 14.39
C MET A 653 22.07 12.25 13.78
N SER A 654 23.40 12.26 13.92
CA SER A 654 24.26 13.04 13.02
C SER A 654 24.30 12.43 11.61
N LEU A 655 24.82 13.19 10.64
CA LEU A 655 25.01 12.73 9.27
C LEU A 655 25.92 11.50 9.22
N GLN A 656 26.96 11.49 10.05
CA GLN A 656 27.85 10.35 10.21
C GLN A 656 27.11 9.10 10.70
N GLN A 657 26.29 9.24 11.76
CA GLN A 657 25.52 8.14 12.32
C GLN A 657 24.46 7.62 11.34
N TYR A 658 23.79 8.52 10.63
CA TYR A 658 22.80 8.15 9.60
C TYR A 658 23.40 7.17 8.59
N TRP A 659 24.60 7.47 8.05
CA TRP A 659 25.23 6.60 7.06
C TRP A 659 25.68 5.25 7.62
N LYS A 660 26.21 5.23 8.84
CA LYS A 660 26.56 4.00 9.57
C LYS A 660 25.35 3.09 9.73
N VAL A 661 24.25 3.66 10.22
CA VAL A 661 22.97 2.96 10.38
C VAL A 661 22.46 2.45 9.05
N TYR A 662 22.46 3.31 8.03
CA TYR A 662 21.97 2.96 6.71
C TYR A 662 22.73 1.78 6.09
N ARG A 663 24.08 1.77 6.18
CA ARG A 663 24.91 0.66 5.70
C ARG A 663 24.67 -0.62 6.48
N GLU A 664 24.53 -0.53 7.80
CA GLU A 664 24.16 -1.67 8.65
C GLU A 664 22.83 -2.28 8.20
N ARG A 665 21.80 -1.44 7.95
CA ARG A 665 20.49 -1.92 7.47
C ARG A 665 20.54 -2.50 6.06
N LEU A 666 21.36 -1.90 5.17
CA LEU A 666 21.58 -2.41 3.82
C LEU A 666 22.23 -3.80 3.84
N ALA A 667 23.24 -4.00 4.70
CA ALA A 667 23.91 -5.29 4.85
C ALA A 667 22.99 -6.39 5.41
N LEU A 668 21.99 -6.01 6.23
CA LEU A 668 20.97 -6.91 6.76
C LEU A 668 19.81 -7.17 5.79
N ALA A 669 19.76 -6.48 4.64
CA ALA A 669 18.62 -6.47 3.73
C ALA A 669 17.27 -6.14 4.42
N ASP A 670 17.32 -5.30 5.46
CA ASP A 670 16.16 -4.91 6.27
C ASP A 670 15.29 -3.90 5.50
N LYS A 671 14.35 -4.43 4.71
CA LYS A 671 13.47 -3.63 3.84
C LYS A 671 12.66 -2.59 4.62
N HIS A 672 12.16 -2.96 5.80
CA HIS A 672 11.32 -2.09 6.62
C HIS A 672 12.11 -0.87 7.13
N SER A 673 13.27 -1.09 7.74
CA SER A 673 14.11 0.01 8.23
C SER A 673 14.65 0.88 7.09
N LEU A 674 15.03 0.28 5.96
CA LEU A 674 15.52 1.03 4.78
C LEU A 674 14.42 1.92 4.17
N GLN A 675 13.19 1.43 4.10
CA GLN A 675 12.05 2.21 3.64
C GLN A 675 11.85 3.44 4.54
N SER A 676 11.88 3.25 5.86
CA SER A 676 11.77 4.34 6.84
C SER A 676 12.93 5.35 6.72
N LEU A 677 14.18 4.90 6.55
CA LEU A 677 15.34 5.80 6.42
C LEU A 677 15.30 6.65 5.14
N ARG A 678 14.57 6.19 4.11
CA ARG A 678 14.40 6.88 2.82
C ARG A 678 13.04 7.57 2.67
N ASP A 679 12.26 7.67 3.75
CA ASP A 679 10.87 8.11 3.68
C ASP A 679 10.72 9.45 2.94
N SER A 680 9.92 9.44 1.87
CA SER A 680 9.75 10.58 0.98
C SER A 680 8.86 11.69 1.53
N ASN A 681 8.19 11.47 2.66
CA ASN A 681 7.22 12.40 3.22
C ASN A 681 7.80 13.41 4.21
N PHE A 682 9.09 13.27 4.58
CA PHE A 682 9.69 14.02 5.69
C PHE A 682 11.04 14.63 5.31
N VAL A 683 11.40 15.71 6.01
CA VAL A 683 12.78 16.23 6.06
C VAL A 683 13.33 15.97 7.44
N GLU A 684 14.30 15.09 7.52
CA GLU A 684 14.99 14.72 8.74
C GLU A 684 16.16 15.65 8.97
N LEU A 685 16.06 16.49 10.00
CA LEU A 685 17.19 17.15 10.63
C LEU A 685 18.16 16.10 11.13
N LEU A 686 19.44 16.31 10.83
CA LEU A 686 20.53 15.49 11.31
C LEU A 686 21.44 16.37 12.19
N ASP A 687 21.96 15.83 13.29
CA ASP A 687 22.77 16.55 14.27
C ASP A 687 24.20 16.79 13.78
N THR A 688 24.30 17.52 12.66
CA THR A 688 25.54 18.04 12.07
C THR A 688 25.36 19.50 11.73
N VAL A 689 26.20 20.35 12.32
CA VAL A 689 26.30 21.77 11.99
C VAL A 689 27.58 22.01 11.19
N ILE A 690 27.49 22.85 10.18
CA ILE A 690 28.60 23.20 9.29
C ILE A 690 28.80 24.72 9.36
N TYR A 691 29.99 25.14 9.81
CA TYR A 691 30.43 26.52 9.90
C TYR A 691 31.44 26.84 8.79
N ASN A 692 31.38 28.06 8.24
CA ASN A 692 32.29 28.57 7.21
C ASN A 692 32.46 27.60 6.03
N LYS A 693 31.43 26.80 5.73
CA LYS A 693 31.36 25.78 4.66
C LYS A 693 32.33 24.59 4.79
N ASN A 694 33.20 24.52 5.79
CA ASN A 694 34.19 23.45 5.93
C ASN A 694 34.46 22.99 7.39
N ILE A 695 33.96 23.70 8.40
CA ILE A 695 34.12 23.31 9.81
C ILE A 695 32.87 22.55 10.24
N VAL A 696 33.02 21.27 10.56
CA VAL A 696 31.91 20.36 10.83
C VAL A 696 31.88 19.96 12.30
N VAL A 697 30.69 20.00 12.90
CA VAL A 697 30.40 19.56 14.26
C VAL A 697 29.30 18.50 14.22
N HIS A 698 29.59 17.26 14.62
CA HIS A 698 28.59 16.19 14.76
C HIS A 698 28.24 16.01 16.24
N ASN A 699 26.96 15.92 16.63
CA ASN A 699 26.54 15.54 18.00
C ASN A 699 27.21 16.32 19.16
N ASN A 700 27.50 17.62 18.98
CA ASN A 700 28.28 18.43 19.93
C ASN A 700 29.74 17.93 20.15
N GLU A 701 30.30 17.12 19.27
CA GLU A 701 31.72 16.75 19.25
C GLU A 701 32.61 17.96 18.93
N VAL A 702 33.93 17.78 19.09
CA VAL A 702 34.92 18.79 18.72
C VAL A 702 34.83 19.10 17.21
N ALA A 703 34.80 20.39 16.88
CA ALA A 703 34.79 20.87 15.51
C ALA A 703 35.99 20.35 14.71
N ARG A 704 35.76 19.90 13.47
CA ARG A 704 36.80 19.40 12.56
C ARG A 704 36.73 20.11 11.24
N GLU A 705 37.88 20.41 10.66
CA GLU A 705 37.94 20.88 9.29
C GLU A 705 37.81 19.70 8.33
N VAL A 706 36.88 19.80 7.38
CA VAL A 706 36.58 18.79 6.38
C VAL A 706 36.48 19.46 5.02
N GLN A 707 37.14 18.90 4.01
CA GLN A 707 36.95 19.36 2.64
C GLN A 707 35.56 18.95 2.15
N ILE A 708 34.73 19.94 1.81
CA ILE A 708 33.41 19.73 1.22
C ILE A 708 33.43 20.28 -0.20
N ASP A 709 33.32 19.39 -1.19
CA ASP A 709 33.29 19.79 -2.59
C ASP A 709 31.99 20.57 -2.90
N GLU A 710 32.11 21.65 -3.67
CA GLU A 710 30.99 22.49 -4.06
C GLU A 710 30.04 21.75 -5.03
N ALA A 711 28.74 21.78 -4.75
CA ALA A 711 27.70 21.10 -5.52
C ALA A 711 26.51 22.02 -5.81
N LYS A 712 26.13 22.15 -7.10
CA LYS A 712 25.06 23.05 -7.56
C LYS A 712 24.03 22.40 -8.52
N PRO A 713 23.11 21.52 -8.07
CA PRO A 713 23.31 20.30 -7.26
C PRO A 713 24.30 19.30 -7.87
N ALA A 714 24.61 18.23 -7.14
CA ALA A 714 25.32 17.04 -7.64
C ALA A 714 24.55 15.74 -7.34
N LEU A 715 25.06 14.63 -7.87
CA LEU A 715 24.61 13.27 -7.53
C LEU A 715 25.72 12.51 -6.78
N ILE A 716 25.32 11.64 -5.85
CA ILE A 716 26.22 10.83 -5.01
C ILE A 716 25.77 9.35 -5.02
N ARG A 717 26.73 8.42 -4.96
CA ARG A 717 26.44 7.01 -4.61
C ARG A 717 26.66 6.83 -3.12
N ILE A 718 25.82 6.01 -2.50
CA ILE A 718 25.95 5.67 -1.07
C ILE A 718 27.30 4.98 -0.77
N THR A 719 27.81 4.21 -1.73
CA THR A 719 29.13 3.55 -1.65
C THR A 719 30.29 4.56 -1.60
N ASP A 720 30.08 5.76 -2.13
CA ASP A 720 31.11 6.78 -2.27
C ASP A 720 31.14 7.71 -1.03
N ILE A 721 30.33 7.43 0.00
CA ILE A 721 30.30 8.20 1.24
C ILE A 721 31.48 7.86 2.14
N ASP A 722 32.15 8.88 2.66
CA ASP A 722 33.10 8.75 3.76
C ASP A 722 32.33 8.69 5.09
N GLU A 723 32.30 7.52 5.71
CA GLU A 723 31.64 7.33 7.01
C GLU A 723 32.30 8.10 8.16
N SER A 724 33.54 8.57 8.01
CA SER A 724 34.21 9.33 9.06
C SER A 724 33.77 10.79 9.10
N THR A 725 33.47 11.37 7.94
CA THR A 725 33.06 12.77 7.79
C THR A 725 31.57 12.92 7.50
N GLY A 726 30.92 11.90 6.95
CA GLY A 726 29.53 11.92 6.49
C GLY A 726 29.33 12.49 5.08
N PHE A 727 30.40 12.90 4.39
CA PHE A 727 30.34 13.57 3.08
C PHE A 727 30.75 12.64 1.93
N PRO A 728 30.30 12.91 0.70
CA PRO A 728 30.70 12.15 -0.48
C PRO A 728 32.18 12.36 -0.82
N LYS A 729 32.86 11.28 -1.20
CA LYS A 729 34.23 11.30 -1.77
C LYS A 729 34.24 11.67 -3.26
N GLN A 730 33.11 11.54 -3.93
CA GLN A 730 32.97 11.80 -5.35
C GLN A 730 31.59 12.42 -5.65
N LEU A 731 31.61 13.55 -6.34
CA LEU A 731 30.41 14.15 -6.93
C LEU A 731 30.27 13.71 -8.39
N ARG A 732 29.03 13.45 -8.80
CA ARG A 732 28.67 13.08 -10.17
C ARG A 732 27.80 14.16 -10.79
N SER A 733 27.81 14.23 -12.12
CA SER A 733 27.00 15.20 -12.87
C SER A 733 25.53 15.10 -12.45
N PRO A 734 24.83 16.23 -12.23
CA PRO A 734 23.39 16.22 -11.98
C PRO A 734 22.54 15.75 -13.17
N ASP A 735 23.14 15.57 -14.36
CA ASP A 735 22.45 15.28 -15.63
C ASP A 735 22.00 13.83 -15.81
N THR A 736 22.42 12.91 -14.94
CA THR A 736 21.90 11.52 -14.92
C THR A 736 20.50 11.46 -14.29
N TYR A 737 19.52 12.04 -14.99
CA TYR A 737 18.10 11.95 -14.64
C TYR A 737 17.63 10.49 -14.67
N GLY A 738 16.93 10.05 -13.62
CA GLY A 738 16.28 8.73 -13.55
C GLY A 738 17.14 7.59 -12.97
N ASP A 739 18.41 7.82 -12.61
CA ASP A 739 19.18 6.79 -11.88
C ASP A 739 18.77 6.76 -10.40
N HIS A 740 17.93 5.78 -10.04
CA HIS A 740 17.45 5.56 -8.67
C HIS A 740 18.52 5.03 -7.70
N THR A 741 19.71 4.66 -8.20
CA THR A 741 20.85 4.25 -7.36
C THR A 741 21.63 5.46 -6.81
N LEU A 742 21.33 6.67 -7.31
CA LEU A 742 21.99 7.91 -6.93
C LEU A 742 21.09 8.77 -6.05
N TRP A 743 21.73 9.48 -5.11
CA TRP A 743 21.06 10.46 -4.25
C TRP A 743 21.46 11.87 -4.68
N ARG A 744 20.58 12.83 -4.44
CA ARG A 744 20.88 14.24 -4.70
C ARG A 744 21.66 14.84 -3.54
N TYR A 745 22.59 15.73 -3.85
CA TYR A 745 23.47 16.37 -2.87
C TYR A 745 23.61 17.86 -3.16
N TRP A 746 23.53 18.67 -2.10
CA TRP A 746 23.86 20.09 -2.12
C TRP A 746 24.94 20.38 -1.10
N SER A 747 25.94 21.19 -1.50
CA SER A 747 26.96 21.69 -0.58
C SER A 747 26.43 22.89 0.23
N PRO A 748 27.04 23.21 1.37
CA PRO A 748 26.73 24.41 2.15
C PRO A 748 26.88 25.68 1.32
N ASP A 749 25.97 26.63 1.51
CA ASP A 749 25.97 27.93 0.81
C ASP A 749 26.02 29.13 1.74
N ARG A 750 25.92 28.93 3.05
CA ARG A 750 25.97 29.95 4.09
C ARG A 750 27.17 29.73 5.01
N ASP A 751 27.39 30.69 5.90
CA ASP A 751 28.39 30.55 6.96
C ASP A 751 27.94 29.57 8.03
N GLU A 752 26.63 29.36 8.19
CA GLU A 752 26.06 28.37 9.11
C GLU A 752 24.95 27.56 8.43
N ASN A 753 25.14 26.24 8.37
CA ASN A 753 24.18 25.31 7.82
C ASN A 753 24.00 24.08 8.71
N VAL A 754 22.89 23.39 8.55
CA VAL A 754 22.64 22.08 9.16
C VAL A 754 22.40 21.04 8.07
N SER A 755 22.86 19.82 8.33
CA SER A 755 22.58 18.71 7.41
C SER A 755 21.14 18.23 7.56
N THR A 756 20.49 17.99 6.43
CA THR A 756 19.17 17.37 6.39
C THR A 756 19.14 16.22 5.39
N ARG A 757 18.29 15.24 5.66
CA ARG A 757 17.92 14.19 4.71
C ARG A 757 16.48 14.42 4.28
N GLY A 758 16.26 14.57 2.99
CA GLY A 758 14.93 14.75 2.41
C GLY A 758 14.71 13.88 1.18
N HIS A 759 13.72 14.25 0.38
CA HIS A 759 13.42 13.61 -0.90
C HIS A 759 13.05 14.66 -1.95
N ILE A 760 13.51 14.45 -3.18
CA ILE A 760 13.11 15.27 -4.31
C ILE A 760 11.94 14.58 -5.01
N PHE A 761 10.75 15.12 -4.76
CA PHE A 761 9.49 14.54 -5.17
C PHE A 761 9.38 14.24 -6.69
N VAL A 762 9.83 15.18 -7.55
CA VAL A 762 9.77 15.05 -9.03
C VAL A 762 10.82 14.10 -9.58
N MET A 763 11.85 13.74 -8.80
CA MET A 763 12.90 12.82 -9.24
C MET A 763 12.81 11.46 -8.54
N ASP A 764 11.93 11.31 -7.55
CA ASP A 764 11.83 10.14 -6.69
C ASP A 764 13.21 9.73 -6.12
N GLN A 765 13.99 10.74 -5.74
CA GLN A 765 15.36 10.56 -5.28
C GLN A 765 15.49 11.06 -3.84
N THR A 766 16.06 10.21 -2.98
CA THR A 766 16.51 10.66 -1.66
C THR A 766 17.60 11.72 -1.83
N SER A 767 17.67 12.65 -0.88
CA SER A 767 18.59 13.79 -0.94
C SER A 767 19.26 14.04 0.40
N ILE A 768 20.50 14.53 0.34
CA ILE A 768 21.18 15.20 1.45
C ILE A 768 21.29 16.68 1.10
N ASP A 769 20.66 17.53 1.89
CA ASP A 769 20.63 18.98 1.69
C ASP A 769 21.35 19.66 2.85
N LEU A 770 22.43 20.38 2.51
CA LEU A 770 23.28 21.10 3.45
C LEU A 770 23.04 22.62 3.41
N LYS A 771 21.89 23.07 2.91
CA LYS A 771 21.57 24.50 2.73
C LYS A 771 20.63 25.06 3.79
N ILE A 772 20.05 24.20 4.62
CA ILE A 772 19.11 24.61 5.67
C ILE A 772 19.86 25.37 6.76
N GLY A 773 19.35 26.54 7.13
CA GLY A 773 19.90 27.33 8.24
C GLY A 773 19.47 26.78 9.60
N ARG A 774 20.26 27.04 10.66
CA ARG A 774 19.97 26.53 12.02
C ARG A 774 18.62 26.96 12.58
N HIS A 775 18.19 28.19 12.26
CA HIS A 775 16.94 28.79 12.72
C HIS A 775 15.77 28.59 11.73
N GLU A 776 16.02 27.94 10.59
CA GLU A 776 15.02 27.79 9.53
C GLU A 776 13.94 26.80 9.96
N LYS A 777 12.67 27.14 9.72
CA LYS A 777 11.51 26.30 10.06
C LYS A 777 10.69 26.05 8.79
N THR A 778 10.29 24.81 8.58
CA THR A 778 9.36 24.44 7.50
C THR A 778 8.33 23.46 8.05
N LYS A 779 7.18 23.30 7.39
CA LYS A 779 6.08 22.41 7.84
C LYS A 779 6.45 20.93 7.93
N GLN A 780 7.53 20.52 7.27
CA GLN A 780 7.97 19.12 7.18
C GLN A 780 9.33 18.87 7.81
N LEU A 781 9.96 19.93 8.32
CA LEU A 781 11.22 19.81 9.02
C LEU A 781 10.95 19.21 10.40
N THR A 782 11.49 18.03 10.60
CA THR A 782 11.35 17.25 11.83
C THR A 782 12.65 16.50 12.10
N PHE A 783 12.70 15.72 13.16
CA PHE A 783 13.82 14.82 13.44
C PHE A 783 13.30 13.42 13.72
N ARG A 784 14.18 12.44 13.52
CA ARG A 784 13.97 11.08 13.96
C ARG A 784 14.52 10.91 15.37
N PRO A 785 13.67 10.59 16.36
CA PRO A 785 14.14 10.30 17.69
C PRO A 785 15.01 9.05 17.72
N VAL A 786 16.10 9.14 18.47
CA VAL A 786 17.03 8.06 18.79
C VAL A 786 17.14 7.95 20.30
N TYR A 787 17.09 6.73 20.83
CA TYR A 787 17.02 6.47 22.26
C TYR A 787 18.21 5.62 22.72
N GLN A 788 18.78 5.96 23.88
CA GLN A 788 19.77 5.10 24.53
C GLN A 788 19.11 3.82 25.04
N ASP A 789 17.92 3.95 25.61
CA ASP A 789 17.08 2.82 26.00
C ASP A 789 15.59 3.05 25.72
N ILE A 790 14.84 1.96 25.63
CA ILE A 790 13.40 1.96 25.42
C ILE A 790 12.64 1.17 26.47
N GLY A 791 11.42 1.63 26.78
CA GLY A 791 10.51 0.94 27.69
C GLY A 791 10.03 -0.40 27.15
N HIS A 792 9.58 -1.26 28.06
CA HIS A 792 8.92 -2.52 27.70
C HIS A 792 7.63 -2.27 26.92
N LEU A 793 7.31 -3.18 26.00
CA LEU A 793 6.05 -3.18 25.26
C LEU A 793 4.87 -3.29 26.23
N LYS A 794 3.87 -2.42 26.07
CA LYS A 794 2.65 -2.39 26.88
C LYS A 794 1.45 -2.81 26.05
N TYR A 795 0.63 -3.70 26.59
CA TYR A 795 -0.58 -4.19 25.95
C TYR A 795 -1.64 -4.52 26.99
N GLN A 796 -2.90 -4.55 26.55
CA GLN A 796 -4.04 -5.01 27.34
C GLN A 796 -4.82 -6.05 26.54
N ILE A 797 -5.20 -7.13 27.21
CA ILE A 797 -6.09 -8.16 26.69
C ILE A 797 -7.49 -7.95 27.28
N ARG A 798 -8.52 -7.97 26.44
CA ARG A 798 -9.93 -7.95 26.86
C ARG A 798 -10.66 -9.12 26.20
N HIS A 799 -11.57 -9.75 26.93
CA HIS A 799 -12.48 -10.75 26.36
C HIS A 799 -13.69 -10.03 25.73
N ASP A 800 -14.12 -10.50 24.57
CA ASP A 800 -15.30 -9.94 23.87
C ASP A 800 -16.63 -10.52 24.40
N GLY A 801 -16.58 -11.41 25.40
CA GLY A 801 -17.73 -12.14 25.91
C GLY A 801 -18.04 -13.44 25.16
N GLY A 802 -17.26 -13.77 24.13
CA GLY A 802 -17.32 -15.01 23.36
C GLY A 802 -15.98 -15.76 23.37
N ARG A 803 -15.65 -16.37 22.22
CA ARG A 803 -14.42 -17.16 22.00
C ARG A 803 -13.22 -16.34 21.53
N TRP A 804 -13.31 -15.01 21.54
CA TRP A 804 -12.26 -14.13 21.01
C TRP A 804 -11.68 -13.22 22.09
N ILE A 805 -10.50 -12.69 21.79
CA ILE A 805 -9.89 -11.63 22.58
C ILE A 805 -9.66 -10.41 21.71
N VAL A 806 -9.69 -9.25 22.34
CA VAL A 806 -9.26 -7.98 21.76
C VAL A 806 -7.96 -7.58 22.44
N VAL A 807 -6.94 -7.33 21.63
CA VAL A 807 -5.64 -6.85 22.11
C VAL A 807 -5.51 -5.37 21.77
N THR A 808 -5.31 -4.56 22.79
CA THR A 808 -4.96 -3.14 22.66
C THR A 808 -3.47 -3.00 22.95
N THR A 809 -2.68 -2.73 21.92
CA THR A 809 -1.27 -2.37 22.08
C THR A 809 -1.16 -0.88 22.34
N PHE A 810 -0.39 -0.49 23.36
CA PHE A 810 -0.14 0.92 23.64
C PHE A 810 1.18 1.33 22.99
N PRO A 811 1.17 2.36 22.14
CA PRO A 811 2.38 2.95 21.60
C PRO A 811 3.44 3.19 22.68
N ARG A 812 4.70 2.80 22.42
CA ARG A 812 5.83 3.25 23.22
C ARG A 812 6.07 4.73 22.93
N LEU A 813 5.30 5.57 23.61
CA LEU A 813 5.44 7.00 23.56
C LEU A 813 6.62 7.39 24.45
N PHE A 814 7.66 7.92 23.84
CA PHE A 814 8.68 8.66 24.57
C PHE A 814 8.14 10.08 24.72
N SER A 815 7.91 10.53 25.94
CA SER A 815 7.61 11.94 26.14
C SER A 815 8.88 12.71 25.86
N VAL A 816 8.98 13.32 24.69
CA VAL A 816 9.77 14.55 24.60
C VAL A 816 8.90 15.58 25.29
N GLN A 817 9.15 15.81 26.58
CA GLN A 817 8.39 16.80 27.35
C GLN A 817 8.67 18.17 26.73
N CYS A 818 7.67 18.74 26.05
CA CYS A 818 7.69 20.11 25.55
C CYS A 818 7.69 21.11 26.71
#